data_AF-A0ABD0C3N4-F1
#
_entry.id   AF-A0ABD0C3N4-F1
#
_cell.length_a   1.000
_cell.length_b   1.000
_cell.length_c   1.000
_cell.angle_alpha   90.00
_cell.angle_beta   90.00
_cell.angle_gamma   90.00
#
_symmetry.space_group_name_H-M   'P 1'
#
loop_
_entity.id
_entity.type
_entity.pdbx_description
1 polymer ?
#
loop_
_entity_poly.entity_id
_entity_poly.type
_entity_poly.pdbx_seq_one_letter_code
_entity_poly.pdbx_strand_id
1 'polypeptide(L)'
;MNKKIKVTSIAAAALASLVLANANLNNEVKADTKPVNATTKAQTPEEAAQANIDSAKKNVETEQGNVDKAKGDLDQAKKNAEKPDADYKTQSDKVDGLKGTADEKNKALTNAQDKEKKAQALVDEANDPAKVQAANDAVTKQEGVVKNANDAKTAADQAVTDKQNKITKLGKDIESGTKDVEKKTIAKEQADQVVQNTEDVLKGTGITEAKDAVDTYQGNVDKLTKNIGHNQGVLEHNQDVLKGNQDKLKDINKNLDQAKKDTQAAQTKLTTDQDILNQKNPDLKKAKDLANTAAGFFKSLAEDQSLTDEQREDAKTAYGILMNDGKFQNVKLTWYHPDQQLGKDGDATSLAEMKNALNDLDALVNVRNSYKLRIPKVSLTAMAVAMMSSDYLLTHNFDHPINHPENGPFFSDEEDIAYDGCQVPLYMSEQNYIDDLINEHPEYAKYRYDTGNLTYDQWNKNNSFWEKHGLILYGGGDKVIGHYISMVNPYQDRIGMANAGVASSTDIFSELQYKEVYDPVHSTNDEEDYNYVVSGVKDDPKYGFTIDQYKDLVNSYVANPEKASFVQTAQAAANSAQGVVDNDREDYKHKLNDIQKPLEDQVEKFNKAIQDTQDAIKRINKQISDDQSDLLTQKDNLKQATDRYKTLTASQDEKVKNYKAAVKTQKEAETALNNANETLAQAKKDLTQAQKDLPTLKQTATEKGNTAKDAQTKLDDLKQHVEDLKNAATILANAKQAVTAAQTAYDTAKKNYDDANKVLNGDLKTNKDAADAKVTAAQNAYDEAVAKLQTAKDALAKAQQALQDILDAEYAQSIITSGPVETKKTDTQEPVKTPETKTNDISTASKKIRLTHNAFIYDKHGKVVRKGLHIKWIKRDKLVKVLKNAKIIKINGKRYYQIGKNKFVKVANFEVITHSVHFKARIKGSKNNRAYNRAGKFNKHYARPNHTYTFNEKAKINDKTYYKIAGTNNWIPAKKLALKK
;
A
#
# COMPACT_ATOMS: atom_id res chain seq x y z
N MET A 1 50.22 -98.52 57.40
CA MET A 1 51.15 -99.67 57.54
C MET A 1 50.80 -100.66 56.44
N ASN A 2 51.71 -101.37 55.76
CA ASN A 2 53.16 -101.60 55.94
C ASN A 2 53.84 -101.63 54.55
N LYS A 3 55.15 -101.53 54.36
CA LYS A 3 56.29 -100.92 55.08
C LYS A 3 57.51 -101.04 54.14
N LYS A 4 58.60 -100.32 54.43
CA LYS A 4 59.93 -100.73 53.91
C LYS A 4 60.27 -102.13 54.43
N ILE A 5 61.09 -102.88 53.68
CA ILE A 5 62.33 -103.48 54.19
C ILE A 5 63.24 -103.82 52.99
N LYS A 6 64.57 -103.72 53.21
CA LYS A 6 65.67 -103.98 52.27
C LYS A 6 66.55 -105.09 52.88
N VAL A 7 67.66 -105.42 52.21
CA VAL A 7 68.76 -106.32 52.67
C VAL A 7 68.34 -107.79 52.93
N THR A 8 69.20 -108.81 52.89
CA THR A 8 70.67 -109.01 52.68
C THR A 8 70.87 -110.39 51.99
N SER A 9 72.02 -110.83 51.43
CA SER A 9 73.15 -110.23 50.68
C SER A 9 74.26 -111.30 50.46
N ILE A 10 75.11 -111.19 49.43
CA ILE A 10 76.49 -111.78 49.36
C ILE A 10 76.53 -113.35 49.30
N ALA A 11 76.79 -113.97 48.14
CA ALA A 11 78.11 -114.44 47.62
C ALA A 11 78.54 -115.84 48.16
N ALA A 12 79.42 -116.66 47.56
CA ALA A 12 79.96 -116.84 46.19
C ALA A 12 80.78 -118.17 46.13
N ALA A 13 81.27 -118.58 44.94
CA ALA A 13 82.29 -119.64 44.70
C ALA A 13 81.88 -121.12 44.99
N ALA A 14 82.49 -122.19 44.45
CA ALA A 14 83.30 -122.42 43.22
C ALA A 14 83.54 -123.96 43.00
N LEU A 15 84.38 -124.35 42.01
CA LEU A 15 84.93 -125.70 41.68
C LEU A 15 83.96 -126.65 40.94
N ALA A 16 84.24 -127.30 39.80
CA ALA A 16 85.35 -128.16 39.26
C ALA A 16 84.98 -129.68 39.34
N SER A 17 85.49 -130.66 38.56
CA SER A 17 86.72 -130.77 37.71
C SER A 17 86.73 -132.01 36.77
N LEU A 18 87.61 -132.02 35.72
CA LEU A 18 88.30 -133.18 35.07
C LEU A 18 87.48 -134.28 34.27
N VAL A 19 88.03 -135.20 33.41
CA VAL A 19 89.09 -135.22 32.33
C VAL A 19 89.33 -136.67 31.73
N LEU A 20 90.07 -136.82 30.60
CA LEU A 20 90.58 -138.06 29.89
C LEU A 20 89.58 -138.90 29.02
N ALA A 21 89.95 -139.73 28.01
CA ALA A 21 91.06 -139.77 27.01
C ALA A 21 90.96 -140.94 25.97
N ASN A 22 91.65 -140.84 24.81
CA ASN A 22 92.18 -141.90 23.88
C ASN A 22 91.21 -142.88 23.13
N ALA A 23 91.54 -143.54 21.99
CA ALA A 23 92.50 -143.33 20.86
C ALA A 23 92.30 -144.37 19.69
N ASN A 24 92.84 -144.10 18.48
CA ASN A 24 93.25 -145.06 17.40
C ASN A 24 92.17 -145.90 16.62
N LEU A 25 92.36 -146.50 15.41
CA LEU A 25 93.52 -146.83 14.53
C LEU A 25 93.12 -147.01 13.01
N ASN A 26 94.07 -146.78 12.07
CA ASN A 26 94.32 -147.33 10.70
C ASN A 26 93.27 -147.55 9.56
N ASN A 27 93.62 -147.14 8.32
CA ASN A 27 94.15 -148.04 7.25
C ASN A 27 94.90 -147.27 6.10
N GLU A 28 95.62 -147.96 5.19
CA GLU A 28 96.43 -147.38 4.05
C GLU A 28 95.70 -147.47 2.66
N VAL A 29 96.22 -147.55 1.41
CA VAL A 29 97.48 -148.11 0.83
C VAL A 29 97.91 -147.44 -0.53
N LYS A 30 99.10 -146.78 -0.59
CA LYS A 30 100.00 -146.52 -1.77
C LYS A 30 99.42 -145.77 -3.03
N ALA A 31 100.19 -145.30 -4.04
CA ALA A 31 101.59 -145.56 -4.46
C ALA A 31 102.37 -144.34 -5.06
N ASP A 32 103.60 -144.58 -5.53
CA ASP A 32 104.68 -143.61 -5.85
C ASP A 32 104.96 -143.46 -7.37
N THR A 33 105.53 -142.33 -7.81
CA THR A 33 106.65 -142.33 -8.80
C THR A 33 107.44 -141.00 -8.87
N LYS A 34 108.76 -141.15 -8.79
CA LYS A 34 109.86 -140.20 -9.13
C LYS A 34 110.19 -140.24 -10.65
N PRO A 35 111.21 -139.55 -11.22
CA PRO A 35 112.14 -138.51 -10.69
C PRO A 35 112.47 -137.34 -11.67
N VAL A 36 113.52 -136.56 -11.33
CA VAL A 36 114.52 -135.86 -12.20
C VAL A 36 114.46 -134.32 -12.31
N ASN A 37 115.66 -133.74 -12.23
CA ASN A 37 116.03 -132.33 -12.30
C ASN A 37 115.59 -131.59 -13.59
N ALA A 38 115.30 -130.29 -13.45
CA ALA A 38 115.85 -129.29 -14.36
C ALA A 38 116.24 -128.01 -13.60
N THR A 39 117.52 -127.94 -13.31
CA THR A 39 118.35 -126.76 -13.01
C THR A 39 118.11 -125.55 -13.93
N THR A 40 118.16 -124.35 -13.34
CA THR A 40 118.31 -123.03 -14.01
C THR A 40 117.15 -122.61 -14.93
N LYS A 41 116.87 -121.33 -15.19
CA LYS A 41 117.65 -120.09 -14.97
C LYS A 41 116.66 -118.96 -14.63
N ALA A 42 117.13 -117.83 -14.09
CA ALA A 42 116.25 -116.65 -13.99
C ALA A 42 115.95 -116.09 -15.39
N GLN A 43 114.66 -115.94 -15.73
CA GLN A 43 114.18 -115.10 -16.83
C GLN A 43 113.60 -113.80 -16.26
N THR A 44 113.63 -112.74 -17.08
CA THR A 44 113.26 -111.38 -16.67
C THR A 44 111.74 -111.20 -16.55
N PRO A 45 111.25 -110.31 -15.67
CA PRO A 45 109.87 -110.43 -15.17
C PRO A 45 108.76 -110.12 -16.20
N GLU A 46 109.04 -109.32 -17.23
CA GLU A 46 108.06 -108.95 -18.27
C GLU A 46 107.61 -110.13 -19.15
N GLU A 47 108.55 -110.97 -19.62
CA GLU A 47 108.26 -112.07 -20.55
C GLU A 47 107.24 -113.06 -19.97
N ALA A 48 107.33 -113.30 -18.65
CA ALA A 48 106.43 -114.18 -17.92
C ALA A 48 105.03 -113.57 -17.73
N ALA A 49 104.90 -112.25 -17.67
CA ALA A 49 103.63 -111.58 -17.40
C ALA A 49 102.73 -111.52 -18.65
N GLN A 50 103.30 -111.22 -19.83
CA GLN A 50 102.53 -111.08 -21.08
C GLN A 50 101.77 -112.36 -21.47
N ALA A 51 102.38 -113.54 -21.28
CA ALA A 51 101.78 -114.84 -21.63
C ALA A 51 100.52 -115.20 -20.81
N ASN A 52 100.37 -114.65 -19.60
CA ASN A 52 99.22 -114.93 -18.74
C ASN A 52 97.94 -114.25 -19.23
N ILE A 53 98.05 -113.13 -19.97
CA ILE A 53 96.92 -112.31 -20.42
C ILE A 53 96.10 -113.04 -21.50
N ASP A 54 96.77 -113.66 -22.47
CA ASP A 54 96.09 -114.35 -23.58
C ASP A 54 95.38 -115.63 -23.12
N SER A 55 95.97 -116.36 -22.17
CA SER A 55 95.33 -117.53 -21.55
C SER A 55 94.04 -117.16 -20.83
N ALA A 56 94.04 -116.05 -20.08
CA ALA A 56 92.87 -115.60 -19.31
C ALA A 56 91.68 -115.18 -20.19
N LYS A 57 91.91 -114.61 -21.39
CA LYS A 57 90.84 -114.23 -22.33
C LYS A 57 89.96 -115.42 -22.74
N LYS A 58 90.59 -116.53 -23.17
CA LYS A 58 89.88 -117.71 -23.72
C LYS A 58 88.98 -118.39 -22.68
N ASN A 59 89.30 -118.24 -21.40
CA ASN A 59 88.51 -118.81 -20.31
C ASN A 59 87.13 -118.13 -20.16
N VAL A 60 87.02 -116.83 -20.47
CA VAL A 60 85.79 -116.05 -20.32
C VAL A 60 84.68 -116.48 -21.30
N GLU A 61 85.05 -116.84 -22.54
CA GLU A 61 84.09 -117.30 -23.55
C GLU A 61 83.51 -118.67 -23.21
N THR A 62 84.31 -119.55 -22.61
CA THR A 62 83.89 -120.91 -22.22
C THR A 62 82.84 -120.88 -21.11
N GLU A 63 83.06 -120.10 -20.04
CA GLU A 63 82.13 -120.04 -18.91
C GLU A 63 80.79 -119.37 -19.25
N GLN A 64 80.74 -118.53 -20.29
CA GLN A 64 79.49 -117.90 -20.71
C GLN A 64 78.46 -118.92 -21.23
N GLY A 65 78.90 -119.99 -21.89
CA GLY A 65 78.03 -121.07 -22.37
C GLY A 65 77.55 -122.03 -21.26
N ASN A 66 78.29 -122.14 -20.16
CA ASN A 66 77.91 -122.97 -19.01
C ASN A 66 76.66 -122.44 -18.30
N VAL A 67 76.53 -121.11 -18.21
CA VAL A 67 75.39 -120.41 -17.57
C VAL A 67 74.06 -120.74 -18.25
N ASP A 68 74.01 -120.66 -19.59
CA ASP A 68 72.77 -120.85 -20.35
C ASP A 68 72.22 -122.28 -20.22
N LYS A 69 73.10 -123.29 -20.18
CA LYS A 69 72.68 -124.68 -19.92
C LYS A 69 72.08 -124.83 -18.52
N ALA A 70 72.78 -124.36 -17.49
CA ALA A 70 72.34 -124.50 -16.10
C ALA A 70 70.96 -123.88 -15.85
N LYS A 71 70.61 -122.82 -16.60
CA LYS A 71 69.29 -122.19 -16.53
C LYS A 71 68.15 -123.12 -16.99
N GLY A 72 68.37 -123.94 -18.02
CA GLY A 72 67.36 -124.88 -18.51
C GLY A 72 67.06 -126.01 -17.51
N ASP A 73 68.11 -126.55 -16.89
CA ASP A 73 68.00 -127.63 -15.89
C ASP A 73 67.21 -127.17 -14.65
N LEU A 74 67.40 -125.92 -14.21
CA LEU A 74 66.70 -125.28 -13.09
C LEU A 74 65.19 -125.18 -13.29
N ASP A 75 64.73 -124.74 -14.46
CA ASP A 75 63.29 -124.52 -14.67
C ASP A 75 62.52 -125.85 -14.84
N GLN A 76 63.18 -126.92 -15.29
CA GLN A 76 62.63 -128.29 -15.25
C GLN A 76 62.63 -128.90 -13.83
N ALA A 77 63.59 -128.55 -12.96
CA ALA A 77 63.58 -129.01 -11.57
C ALA A 77 62.34 -128.50 -10.81
N LYS A 78 61.99 -127.20 -10.98
CA LYS A 78 60.84 -126.55 -10.32
C LYS A 78 59.52 -127.27 -10.61
N LYS A 79 59.26 -127.60 -11.89
CA LYS A 79 58.00 -128.23 -12.32
C LYS A 79 57.77 -129.62 -11.69
N ASN A 80 58.84 -130.31 -11.28
CA ASN A 80 58.73 -131.63 -10.65
C ASN A 80 58.39 -131.56 -9.15
N ALA A 81 58.40 -130.38 -8.52
CA ALA A 81 58.09 -130.20 -7.09
C ALA A 81 56.59 -129.94 -6.80
N GLU A 82 55.78 -129.62 -7.82
CA GLU A 82 54.39 -129.15 -7.65
C GLU A 82 53.49 -130.16 -6.91
N LYS A 83 53.66 -131.48 -7.13
CA LYS A 83 52.80 -132.49 -6.49
C LYS A 83 53.16 -132.78 -5.01
N PRO A 84 54.44 -133.05 -4.65
CA PRO A 84 54.82 -133.18 -3.24
C PRO A 84 54.36 -132.01 -2.35
N ASP A 85 54.42 -130.78 -2.86
CA ASP A 85 54.00 -129.57 -2.16
C ASP A 85 52.49 -129.57 -1.84
N ALA A 86 51.65 -129.95 -2.82
CA ALA A 86 50.20 -130.01 -2.66
C ALA A 86 49.76 -131.13 -1.67
N ASP A 87 50.38 -132.30 -1.75
CA ASP A 87 50.13 -133.42 -0.84
C ASP A 87 50.53 -133.05 0.61
N TYR A 88 51.72 -132.46 0.80
CA TYR A 88 52.19 -132.02 2.12
C TYR A 88 51.28 -130.94 2.73
N LYS A 89 50.93 -129.90 1.96
CA LYS A 89 50.11 -128.79 2.45
C LYS A 89 48.72 -129.26 2.92
N THR A 90 48.10 -130.19 2.18
CA THR A 90 46.75 -130.69 2.49
C THR A 90 46.68 -131.38 3.86
N GLN A 91 47.74 -132.10 4.25
CA GLN A 91 47.84 -132.67 5.60
C GLN A 91 48.24 -131.62 6.65
N SER A 92 49.00 -130.58 6.29
CA SER A 92 49.36 -129.48 7.21
C SER A 92 48.12 -128.72 7.68
N ASP A 93 47.27 -128.29 6.75
CA ASP A 93 46.05 -127.53 7.05
C ASP A 93 45.12 -128.28 8.03
N LYS A 94 45.11 -129.62 7.97
CA LYS A 94 44.36 -130.50 8.88
C LYS A 94 44.98 -130.57 10.29
N VAL A 95 46.31 -130.55 10.39
CA VAL A 95 47.03 -130.55 11.68
C VAL A 95 46.81 -129.23 12.42
N ASP A 96 46.87 -128.10 11.72
CA ASP A 96 46.68 -126.77 12.31
C ASP A 96 45.25 -126.57 12.86
N GLY A 97 44.22 -127.07 12.15
CA GLY A 97 42.84 -127.05 12.65
C GLY A 97 42.63 -127.87 13.94
N LEU A 98 43.30 -129.02 14.05
CA LEU A 98 43.28 -129.84 15.27
C LEU A 98 44.09 -129.17 16.40
N LYS A 99 45.21 -128.49 16.08
CA LYS A 99 45.98 -127.72 17.05
C LYS A 99 45.17 -126.60 17.67
N GLY A 100 44.50 -125.78 16.85
CA GLY A 100 43.63 -124.69 17.33
C GLY A 100 42.53 -125.20 18.26
N THR A 101 41.94 -126.35 17.94
CA THR A 101 40.93 -127.01 18.78
C THR A 101 41.49 -127.39 20.16
N ALA A 102 42.71 -127.94 20.24
CA ALA A 102 43.36 -128.28 21.51
C ALA A 102 43.72 -127.02 22.32
N ASP A 103 44.31 -126.02 21.69
CA ASP A 103 44.71 -124.76 22.36
C ASP A 103 43.51 -123.97 22.90
N GLU A 104 42.34 -124.04 22.27
CA GLU A 104 41.09 -123.48 22.81
C GLU A 104 40.63 -124.17 24.09
N LYS A 105 40.64 -125.51 24.14
CA LYS A 105 40.18 -126.24 25.34
C LYS A 105 41.13 -126.03 26.52
N ASN A 106 42.42 -125.85 26.25
CA ASN A 106 43.39 -125.45 27.28
C ASN A 106 43.03 -124.07 27.90
N LYS A 107 42.69 -123.08 27.06
CA LYS A 107 42.23 -121.76 27.56
C LYS A 107 40.92 -121.85 28.35
N ALA A 108 40.01 -122.74 27.98
CA ALA A 108 38.77 -122.96 28.73
C ALA A 108 39.06 -123.53 30.14
N LEU A 109 40.00 -124.47 30.24
CA LEU A 109 40.51 -125.02 31.50
C LEU A 109 41.12 -123.95 32.41
N THR A 110 42.05 -123.12 31.91
CA THR A 110 42.66 -122.04 32.70
C THR A 110 41.62 -121.05 33.22
N ASN A 111 40.64 -120.67 32.39
CA ASN A 111 39.56 -119.77 32.79
C ASN A 111 38.62 -120.37 33.86
N ALA A 112 38.49 -121.69 33.94
CA ALA A 112 37.78 -122.35 35.04
C ALA A 112 38.60 -122.30 36.34
N GLN A 113 39.91 -122.57 36.26
CA GLN A 113 40.82 -122.57 37.41
C GLN A 113 40.94 -121.17 38.05
N ASP A 114 40.99 -120.10 37.25
CA ASP A 114 40.98 -118.72 37.76
C ASP A 114 39.64 -118.33 38.42
N LYS A 115 38.52 -118.93 38.00
CA LYS A 115 37.22 -118.73 38.65
C LYS A 115 37.14 -119.47 39.98
N GLU A 116 37.66 -120.70 40.06
CA GLU A 116 37.81 -121.42 41.33
C GLU A 116 38.65 -120.60 42.33
N LYS A 117 39.80 -120.08 41.88
CA LYS A 117 40.71 -119.30 42.72
C LYS A 117 40.07 -118.01 43.26
N LYS A 118 39.22 -117.34 42.46
CA LYS A 118 38.46 -116.16 42.90
C LYS A 118 37.32 -116.53 43.86
N ALA A 119 36.61 -117.62 43.61
CA ALA A 119 35.57 -118.11 44.51
C ALA A 119 36.15 -118.57 45.86
N GLN A 120 37.36 -119.14 45.86
CA GLN A 120 38.10 -119.48 47.09
C GLN A 120 38.43 -118.20 47.88
N ALA A 121 38.98 -117.16 47.23
CA ALA A 121 39.25 -115.89 47.89
C ALA A 121 37.98 -115.22 48.47
N LEU A 122 36.81 -115.39 47.83
CA LEU A 122 35.53 -114.91 48.36
C LEU A 122 35.08 -115.68 49.61
N VAL A 123 35.36 -116.99 49.67
CA VAL A 123 35.18 -117.83 50.87
C VAL A 123 36.15 -117.42 51.97
N ASP A 124 37.39 -117.10 51.62
CA ASP A 124 38.41 -116.62 52.56
C ASP A 124 38.10 -115.20 53.11
N GLU A 125 37.29 -114.41 52.39
CA GLU A 125 36.72 -113.14 52.85
C GLU A 125 35.49 -113.36 53.75
N ALA A 126 34.57 -114.23 53.35
CA ALA A 126 33.35 -114.54 54.11
C ALA A 126 33.65 -115.24 55.46
N ASN A 127 34.75 -115.99 55.54
CA ASN A 127 35.24 -116.62 56.78
C ASN A 127 36.00 -115.65 57.72
N ASP A 128 36.12 -114.36 57.38
CA ASP A 128 36.71 -113.33 58.24
C ASP A 128 35.61 -112.39 58.81
N PRO A 129 35.20 -112.57 60.08
CA PRO A 129 34.11 -111.78 60.67
C PRO A 129 34.38 -110.26 60.68
N ALA A 130 35.65 -109.83 60.71
CA ALA A 130 35.98 -108.41 60.71
C ALA A 130 35.75 -107.78 59.32
N LYS A 131 35.99 -108.53 58.24
CA LYS A 131 35.66 -108.09 56.87
C LYS A 131 34.15 -108.09 56.63
N VAL A 132 33.44 -109.13 57.09
CA VAL A 132 31.97 -109.19 56.99
C VAL A 132 31.31 -108.03 57.76
N GLN A 133 31.80 -107.67 58.96
CA GLN A 133 31.30 -106.49 59.68
C GLN A 133 31.60 -105.20 58.91
N ALA A 134 32.82 -105.02 58.41
CA ALA A 134 33.20 -103.81 57.66
C ALA A 134 32.38 -103.61 56.37
N ALA A 135 31.96 -104.69 55.71
CA ALA A 135 31.05 -104.63 54.57
C ALA A 135 29.66 -104.13 54.95
N ASN A 136 29.12 -104.57 56.10
CA ASN A 136 27.83 -104.10 56.62
C ASN A 136 27.89 -102.63 57.09
N ASP A 137 28.95 -102.24 57.82
CA ASP A 137 29.15 -100.85 58.27
C ASP A 137 29.22 -99.86 57.08
N ALA A 138 29.80 -100.29 55.96
CA ALA A 138 29.87 -99.49 54.74
C ALA A 138 28.50 -99.19 54.14
N VAL A 139 27.56 -100.16 54.18
CA VAL A 139 26.17 -99.99 53.74
C VAL A 139 25.48 -98.91 54.57
N THR A 140 25.41 -99.08 55.89
CA THR A 140 24.73 -98.14 56.81
C THR A 140 25.28 -96.71 56.69
N LYS A 141 26.60 -96.57 56.52
CA LYS A 141 27.23 -95.25 56.30
C LYS A 141 26.77 -94.58 55.00
N GLN A 142 26.59 -95.34 53.92
CA GLN A 142 26.17 -94.82 52.62
C GLN A 142 24.68 -94.44 52.61
N GLU A 143 23.82 -95.10 53.40
CA GLU A 143 22.40 -94.73 53.55
C GLU A 143 22.22 -93.30 54.09
N GLY A 144 23.05 -92.89 55.05
CA GLY A 144 23.07 -91.51 55.55
C GLY A 144 23.49 -90.47 54.49
N VAL A 145 24.33 -90.85 53.52
CA VAL A 145 24.75 -89.98 52.41
C VAL A 145 23.59 -89.80 51.42
N VAL A 146 22.87 -90.87 51.09
CA VAL A 146 21.69 -90.85 50.21
C VAL A 146 20.61 -89.91 50.73
N LYS A 147 20.29 -89.96 52.04
CA LYS A 147 19.27 -89.09 52.62
C LYS A 147 19.61 -87.61 52.42
N ASN A 148 20.81 -87.20 52.83
CA ASN A 148 21.24 -85.80 52.78
C ASN A 148 21.27 -85.24 51.35
N ALA A 149 21.58 -86.07 50.35
CA ALA A 149 21.54 -85.66 48.94
C ALA A 149 20.10 -85.41 48.42
N ASN A 150 19.13 -86.22 48.86
CA ASN A 150 17.71 -86.05 48.51
C ASN A 150 17.07 -84.83 49.19
N ASP A 151 17.42 -84.55 50.45
CA ASP A 151 16.99 -83.32 51.13
C ASP A 151 17.52 -82.07 50.39
N ALA A 152 18.79 -82.09 49.98
CA ALA A 152 19.42 -81.00 49.22
C ALA A 152 18.82 -80.80 47.81
N LYS A 153 18.37 -81.87 47.14
CA LYS A 153 17.62 -81.79 45.88
C LYS A 153 16.29 -81.06 46.07
N THR A 154 15.52 -81.47 47.08
CA THR A 154 14.18 -80.95 47.36
C THR A 154 14.18 -79.43 47.61
N ALA A 155 15.16 -78.94 48.38
CA ALA A 155 15.33 -77.50 48.61
C ALA A 155 15.63 -76.70 47.32
N ALA A 156 16.36 -77.28 46.37
CA ALA A 156 16.69 -76.63 45.10
C ALA A 156 15.48 -76.58 44.14
N ASP A 157 14.65 -77.62 44.10
CA ASP A 157 13.41 -77.65 43.31
C ASP A 157 12.39 -76.60 43.80
N GLN A 158 12.27 -76.39 45.12
CA GLN A 158 11.40 -75.35 45.68
C GLN A 158 11.85 -73.94 45.25
N ALA A 159 13.15 -73.65 45.29
CA ALA A 159 13.70 -72.35 44.90
C ALA A 159 13.42 -71.99 43.42
N VAL A 160 13.37 -72.98 42.52
CA VAL A 160 12.93 -72.81 41.13
C VAL A 160 11.46 -72.40 41.06
N THR A 161 10.61 -73.06 41.86
CA THR A 161 9.15 -72.85 41.89
C THR A 161 8.78 -71.45 42.38
N ASP A 162 9.39 -70.99 43.47
CA ASP A 162 9.14 -69.64 44.02
C ASP A 162 9.56 -68.53 43.04
N LYS A 163 10.68 -68.75 42.33
CA LYS A 163 11.14 -67.82 41.29
C LYS A 163 10.19 -67.76 40.10
N GLN A 164 9.66 -68.91 39.68
CA GLN A 164 8.67 -69.02 38.62
C GLN A 164 7.36 -68.28 38.98
N ASN A 165 6.91 -68.38 40.23
CA ASN A 165 5.75 -67.66 40.74
C ASN A 165 5.95 -66.14 40.75
N LYS A 166 7.15 -65.65 41.13
CA LYS A 166 7.48 -64.21 41.08
C LYS A 166 7.43 -63.65 39.66
N ILE A 167 7.90 -64.41 38.66
CA ILE A 167 7.81 -64.03 37.23
C ILE A 167 6.34 -63.87 36.80
N THR A 168 5.48 -64.81 37.18
CA THR A 168 4.04 -64.78 36.84
C THR A 168 3.32 -63.57 37.43
N LYS A 169 3.65 -63.16 38.67
CA LYS A 169 3.07 -61.95 39.28
C LYS A 169 3.48 -60.68 38.51
N LEU A 170 4.78 -60.49 38.29
CA LEU A 170 5.33 -59.31 37.60
C LEU A 170 4.79 -59.17 36.15
N GLY A 171 4.45 -60.27 35.48
CA GLY A 171 3.74 -60.25 34.20
C GLY A 171 2.37 -59.56 34.26
N LYS A 172 1.57 -59.83 35.30
CA LYS A 172 0.26 -59.20 35.52
C LYS A 172 0.39 -57.72 35.89
N ASP A 173 1.37 -57.38 36.71
CA ASP A 173 1.63 -56.00 37.14
C ASP A 173 1.98 -55.09 35.93
N ILE A 174 2.74 -55.62 34.95
CA ILE A 174 3.05 -54.93 33.70
C ILE A 174 1.83 -54.74 32.79
N GLU A 175 0.92 -55.72 32.74
CA GLU A 175 -0.33 -55.60 31.97
C GLU A 175 -1.23 -54.51 32.56
N SER A 176 -1.36 -54.48 33.90
CA SER A 176 -2.12 -53.46 34.62
C SER A 176 -1.55 -52.05 34.40
N GLY A 177 -0.24 -51.86 34.62
CA GLY A 177 0.42 -50.56 34.40
C GLY A 177 0.37 -50.08 32.94
N THR A 178 0.32 -51.00 31.97
CA THR A 178 0.15 -50.64 30.55
C THR A 178 -1.23 -50.04 30.29
N LYS A 179 -2.29 -50.58 30.91
CA LYS A 179 -3.66 -50.07 30.79
C LYS A 179 -3.88 -48.73 31.52
N ASP A 180 -3.16 -48.46 32.61
CA ASP A 180 -3.25 -47.14 33.27
C ASP A 180 -2.56 -46.05 32.43
N VAL A 181 -1.35 -46.30 31.90
CA VAL A 181 -0.67 -45.37 30.99
C VAL A 181 -1.55 -44.99 29.79
N GLU A 182 -2.29 -45.94 29.22
CA GLU A 182 -3.24 -45.67 28.13
C GLU A 182 -4.39 -44.75 28.58
N LYS A 183 -5.02 -45.01 29.74
CA LYS A 183 -6.05 -44.14 30.32
C LYS A 183 -5.54 -42.72 30.61
N LYS A 184 -4.36 -42.58 31.24
CA LYS A 184 -3.77 -41.25 31.53
C LYS A 184 -3.39 -40.50 30.25
N THR A 185 -3.02 -41.21 29.18
CA THR A 185 -2.72 -40.59 27.87
C THR A 185 -3.98 -39.94 27.30
N ILE A 186 -5.11 -40.66 27.29
CA ILE A 186 -6.40 -40.14 26.80
C ILE A 186 -6.85 -38.93 27.63
N ALA A 187 -6.73 -38.99 28.96
CA ALA A 187 -7.08 -37.86 29.83
C ALA A 187 -6.23 -36.60 29.55
N LYS A 188 -4.94 -36.76 29.22
CA LYS A 188 -4.07 -35.64 28.82
C LYS A 188 -4.44 -35.08 27.44
N GLU A 189 -4.72 -35.93 26.45
CA GLU A 189 -5.19 -35.49 25.13
C GLU A 189 -6.52 -34.72 25.21
N GLN A 190 -7.43 -35.12 26.11
CA GLN A 190 -8.67 -34.39 26.39
C GLN A 190 -8.42 -33.01 27.03
N ALA A 191 -7.55 -32.93 28.05
CA ALA A 191 -7.22 -31.66 28.70
C ALA A 191 -6.50 -30.68 27.75
N ASP A 192 -5.64 -31.19 26.85
CA ASP A 192 -5.01 -30.40 25.79
C ASP A 192 -6.05 -29.78 24.83
N GLN A 193 -7.11 -30.51 24.49
CA GLN A 193 -8.19 -29.99 23.62
C GLN A 193 -9.03 -28.90 24.31
N VAL A 194 -9.24 -28.98 25.63
CA VAL A 194 -9.99 -27.95 26.39
C VAL A 194 -9.21 -26.63 26.46
N VAL A 195 -7.87 -26.69 26.62
CA VAL A 195 -7.02 -25.50 26.52
C VAL A 195 -7.05 -24.91 25.11
N GLN A 196 -6.96 -25.75 24.07
CA GLN A 196 -7.05 -25.31 22.68
C GLN A 196 -8.37 -24.56 22.40
N ASN A 197 -9.50 -25.12 22.84
CA ASN A 197 -10.83 -24.54 22.64
C ASN A 197 -11.01 -23.20 23.40
N THR A 198 -10.48 -23.09 24.62
CA THR A 198 -10.58 -21.85 25.42
C THR A 198 -9.62 -20.76 24.96
N GLU A 199 -8.48 -21.12 24.35
CA GLU A 199 -7.57 -20.16 23.72
C GLU A 199 -8.21 -19.50 22.48
N ASP A 200 -8.95 -20.27 21.67
CA ASP A 200 -9.57 -19.75 20.45
C ASP A 200 -10.79 -18.85 20.74
N VAL A 201 -11.51 -19.08 21.85
CA VAL A 201 -12.62 -18.21 22.30
C VAL A 201 -12.16 -16.82 22.80
N LEU A 202 -10.86 -16.65 23.09
CA LEU A 202 -10.27 -15.36 23.45
C LEU A 202 -9.92 -14.46 22.24
N LYS A 203 -10.04 -14.97 21.00
CA LYS A 203 -9.58 -14.30 19.78
C LYS A 203 -10.77 -13.69 19.00
N GLY A 204 -10.85 -12.36 18.98
CA GLY A 204 -11.90 -11.61 18.26
C GLY A 204 -13.13 -11.31 19.12
N THR A 205 -13.02 -10.29 19.98
CA THR A 205 -14.02 -9.97 21.01
C THR A 205 -14.91 -8.76 20.69
N GLY A 206 -14.59 -7.98 19.65
CA GLY A 206 -15.32 -6.76 19.29
C GLY A 206 -15.08 -5.56 20.23
N ILE A 207 -14.13 -5.66 21.16
CA ILE A 207 -13.90 -4.64 22.20
C ILE A 207 -13.24 -3.39 21.64
N THR A 208 -12.30 -3.52 20.71
CA THR A 208 -11.63 -2.39 20.05
C THR A 208 -12.64 -1.61 19.21
N GLU A 209 -13.40 -2.33 18.38
CA GLU A 209 -14.43 -1.76 17.52
C GLU A 209 -15.56 -1.08 18.32
N ALA A 210 -15.88 -1.59 19.51
CA ALA A 210 -16.80 -0.93 20.45
C ALA A 210 -16.19 0.31 21.13
N LYS A 211 -14.88 0.32 21.40
CA LYS A 211 -14.17 1.49 21.94
C LYS A 211 -14.08 2.62 20.92
N ASP A 212 -13.71 2.30 19.68
CA ASP A 212 -13.61 3.26 18.58
C ASP A 212 -14.97 3.91 18.27
N ALA A 213 -16.06 3.14 18.40
CA ALA A 213 -17.43 3.66 18.30
C ALA A 213 -17.79 4.64 19.42
N VAL A 214 -17.41 4.35 20.68
CA VAL A 214 -17.60 5.28 21.82
C VAL A 214 -16.86 6.59 21.56
N ASP A 215 -15.58 6.52 21.17
CA ASP A 215 -14.76 7.71 20.93
C ASP A 215 -15.28 8.54 19.75
N THR A 216 -15.78 7.87 18.70
CA THR A 216 -16.42 8.52 17.55
C THR A 216 -17.69 9.28 17.95
N TYR A 217 -18.61 8.63 18.69
CA TYR A 217 -19.86 9.29 19.09
C TYR A 217 -19.63 10.40 20.13
N GLN A 218 -18.66 10.26 21.03
CA GLN A 218 -18.25 11.35 21.93
C GLN A 218 -17.74 12.56 21.12
N GLY A 219 -16.84 12.34 20.16
CA GLY A 219 -16.34 13.40 19.29
C GLY A 219 -17.41 14.08 18.41
N ASN A 220 -18.53 13.40 18.13
CA ASN A 220 -19.69 14.01 17.47
C ASN A 220 -20.53 14.85 18.46
N VAL A 221 -20.78 14.34 19.66
CA VAL A 221 -21.48 15.06 20.74
C VAL A 221 -20.76 16.36 21.11
N ASP A 222 -19.44 16.33 21.22
CA ASP A 222 -18.62 17.51 21.56
C ASP A 222 -18.68 18.59 20.46
N LYS A 223 -18.60 18.18 19.19
CA LYS A 223 -18.73 19.08 18.03
C LYS A 223 -20.11 19.72 17.95
N LEU A 224 -21.18 18.94 18.03
CA LEU A 224 -22.55 19.46 17.97
C LEU A 224 -22.84 20.42 19.14
N THR A 225 -22.39 20.08 20.36
CA THR A 225 -22.50 20.97 21.52
C THR A 225 -21.79 22.31 21.27
N LYS A 226 -20.59 22.30 20.66
CA LYS A 226 -19.86 23.52 20.29
C LYS A 226 -20.55 24.31 19.17
N ASN A 227 -21.09 23.64 18.16
CA ASN A 227 -21.83 24.27 17.06
C ASN A 227 -23.08 24.99 17.56
N ILE A 228 -23.88 24.33 18.42
CA ILE A 228 -25.07 24.93 19.05
C ILE A 228 -24.69 26.20 19.82
N GLY A 229 -23.66 26.14 20.67
CA GLY A 229 -23.20 27.31 21.42
C GLY A 229 -22.70 28.46 20.55
N HIS A 230 -22.03 28.16 19.43
CA HIS A 230 -21.64 29.17 18.45
C HIS A 230 -22.86 29.78 17.74
N ASN A 231 -23.76 28.93 17.25
CA ASN A 231 -24.97 29.35 16.55
C ASN A 231 -25.91 30.17 17.46
N GLN A 232 -25.95 29.89 18.76
CA GLN A 232 -26.66 30.70 19.76
C GLN A 232 -26.07 32.11 19.88
N GLY A 233 -24.74 32.26 19.92
CA GLY A 233 -24.10 33.59 19.90
C GLY A 233 -24.33 34.36 18.59
N VAL A 234 -24.41 33.66 17.46
CA VAL A 234 -24.76 34.26 16.16
C VAL A 234 -26.25 34.65 16.12
N LEU A 235 -27.15 33.90 16.78
CA LEU A 235 -28.56 34.25 16.93
C LEU A 235 -28.73 35.55 17.73
N GLU A 236 -28.08 35.64 18.89
CA GLU A 236 -28.10 36.80 19.79
C GLU A 236 -27.55 38.05 19.07
N HIS A 237 -26.40 37.94 18.40
CA HIS A 237 -25.85 39.02 17.59
C HIS A 237 -26.81 39.50 16.48
N ASN A 238 -27.47 38.58 15.77
CA ASN A 238 -28.45 38.95 14.75
C ASN A 238 -29.71 39.60 15.34
N GLN A 239 -30.11 39.24 16.56
CA GLN A 239 -31.22 39.88 17.27
C GLN A 239 -30.87 41.33 17.67
N ASP A 240 -29.65 41.58 18.15
CA ASP A 240 -29.15 42.93 18.42
C ASP A 240 -29.04 43.78 17.13
N VAL A 241 -28.54 43.20 16.03
CA VAL A 241 -28.48 43.88 14.73
C VAL A 241 -29.88 44.19 14.19
N LEU A 242 -30.84 43.27 14.33
CA LEU A 242 -32.24 43.52 13.96
C LEU A 242 -32.82 44.71 14.74
N LYS A 243 -32.65 44.72 16.06
CA LYS A 243 -33.10 45.81 16.93
C LYS A 243 -32.42 47.14 16.56
N GLY A 244 -31.11 47.16 16.42
CA GLY A 244 -30.35 48.35 16.05
C GLY A 244 -30.72 48.91 14.66
N ASN A 245 -31.15 48.06 13.73
CA ASN A 245 -31.70 48.48 12.44
C ASN A 245 -33.13 49.04 12.57
N GLN A 246 -33.97 48.45 13.43
CA GLN A 246 -35.32 48.95 13.72
C GLN A 246 -35.31 50.31 14.43
N ASP A 247 -34.43 50.49 15.42
CA ASP A 247 -34.27 51.76 16.14
C ASP A 247 -33.77 52.87 15.19
N LYS A 248 -32.78 52.59 14.33
CA LYS A 248 -32.33 53.54 13.29
C LYS A 248 -33.42 53.87 12.28
N LEU A 249 -34.18 52.88 11.81
CA LEU A 249 -35.29 53.11 10.87
C LEU A 249 -36.36 54.03 11.47
N LYS A 250 -36.63 53.92 12.77
CA LYS A 250 -37.57 54.79 13.50
C LYS A 250 -37.11 56.26 13.49
N ASP A 251 -35.83 56.52 13.72
CA ASP A 251 -35.27 57.87 13.68
C ASP A 251 -35.22 58.43 12.24
N ILE A 252 -34.88 57.60 11.24
CA ILE A 252 -34.91 57.97 9.82
C ILE A 252 -36.34 58.33 9.39
N ASN A 253 -37.34 57.53 9.75
CA ASN A 253 -38.75 57.81 9.46
C ASN A 253 -39.21 59.14 10.09
N LYS A 254 -38.84 59.41 11.36
CA LYS A 254 -39.15 60.68 12.02
C LYS A 254 -38.55 61.88 11.28
N ASN A 255 -37.32 61.75 10.79
CA ASN A 255 -36.66 62.80 10.01
C ASN A 255 -37.32 62.96 8.63
N LEU A 256 -37.73 61.87 7.99
CA LEU A 256 -38.46 61.87 6.72
C LEU A 256 -39.84 62.53 6.83
N ASP A 257 -40.58 62.27 7.91
CA ASP A 257 -41.87 62.91 8.20
C ASP A 257 -41.74 64.43 8.40
N GLN A 258 -40.58 64.90 8.86
CA GLN A 258 -40.28 66.33 8.94
C GLN A 258 -39.88 66.88 7.56
N ALA A 259 -38.94 66.23 6.86
CA ALA A 259 -38.51 66.64 5.52
C ALA A 259 -39.67 66.74 4.51
N LYS A 260 -40.68 65.87 4.63
CA LYS A 260 -41.92 65.92 3.84
C LYS A 260 -42.76 67.16 4.12
N LYS A 261 -42.91 67.56 5.38
CA LYS A 261 -43.62 68.79 5.76
C LYS A 261 -42.85 70.02 5.26
N ASP A 262 -41.53 70.03 5.43
CA ASP A 262 -40.68 71.15 5.02
C ASP A 262 -40.68 71.33 3.49
N THR A 263 -40.66 70.21 2.74
CA THR A 263 -40.80 70.19 1.27
C THR A 263 -42.19 70.65 0.82
N GLN A 264 -43.26 70.20 1.49
CA GLN A 264 -44.63 70.64 1.19
C GLN A 264 -44.83 72.15 1.50
N ALA A 265 -44.23 72.66 2.57
CA ALA A 265 -44.25 74.07 2.91
C ALA A 265 -43.52 74.92 1.85
N ALA A 266 -42.33 74.49 1.41
CA ALA A 266 -41.59 75.13 0.32
C ALA A 266 -42.39 75.11 -1.00
N GLN A 267 -43.03 73.99 -1.34
CA GLN A 267 -43.90 73.90 -2.53
C GLN A 267 -45.08 74.87 -2.48
N THR A 268 -45.68 75.04 -1.30
CA THR A 268 -46.81 75.96 -1.08
C THR A 268 -46.36 77.41 -1.21
N LYS A 269 -45.18 77.75 -0.68
CA LYS A 269 -44.61 79.10 -0.81
C LYS A 269 -44.27 79.43 -2.27
N LEU A 270 -43.56 78.52 -2.97
CA LEU A 270 -43.25 78.63 -4.39
C LEU A 270 -44.50 78.83 -5.25
N THR A 271 -45.60 78.13 -4.96
CA THR A 271 -46.87 78.29 -5.68
C THR A 271 -47.46 79.68 -5.45
N THR A 272 -47.44 80.15 -4.20
CA THR A 272 -47.96 81.48 -3.82
C THR A 272 -47.20 82.61 -4.51
N ASP A 273 -45.86 82.55 -4.51
CA ASP A 273 -45.04 83.59 -5.11
C ASP A 273 -45.03 83.51 -6.64
N GLN A 274 -45.22 82.31 -7.23
CA GLN A 274 -45.46 82.14 -8.66
C GLN A 274 -46.78 82.80 -9.08
N ASP A 275 -47.83 82.74 -8.26
CA ASP A 275 -49.09 83.45 -8.53
C ASP A 275 -48.97 84.97 -8.39
N ILE A 276 -48.10 85.47 -7.50
CA ILE A 276 -47.76 86.90 -7.44
C ILE A 276 -47.04 87.35 -8.73
N LEU A 277 -46.07 86.58 -9.22
CA LEU A 277 -45.41 86.83 -10.50
C LEU A 277 -46.41 86.78 -11.68
N ASN A 278 -47.34 85.82 -11.67
CA ASN A 278 -48.41 85.71 -12.67
C ASN A 278 -49.33 86.93 -12.70
N GLN A 279 -49.46 87.67 -11.59
CA GLN A 279 -50.18 88.96 -11.53
C GLN A 279 -49.32 90.14 -11.99
N LYS A 280 -48.01 90.17 -11.69
CA LYS A 280 -47.12 91.29 -12.06
C LYS A 280 -46.77 91.33 -13.56
N ASN A 281 -46.71 90.19 -14.24
CA ASN A 281 -46.38 90.16 -15.68
C ASN A 281 -47.45 90.86 -16.56
N PRO A 282 -48.78 90.67 -16.34
CA PRO A 282 -49.82 91.48 -16.97
C PRO A 282 -49.73 92.98 -16.67
N ASP A 283 -49.37 93.38 -15.44
CA ASP A 283 -49.20 94.81 -15.10
C ASP A 283 -48.05 95.45 -15.91
N LEU A 284 -46.93 94.75 -16.05
CA LEU A 284 -45.81 95.16 -16.90
C LEU A 284 -46.20 95.25 -18.38
N LYS A 285 -46.98 94.30 -18.90
CA LYS A 285 -47.48 94.34 -20.29
C LYS A 285 -48.37 95.57 -20.50
N LYS A 286 -49.35 95.82 -19.63
CA LYS A 286 -50.19 97.04 -19.67
C LYS A 286 -49.37 98.33 -19.61
N ALA A 287 -48.32 98.37 -18.79
CA ALA A 287 -47.43 99.52 -18.69
C ALA A 287 -46.67 99.77 -20.01
N LYS A 288 -46.11 98.72 -20.62
CA LYS A 288 -45.45 98.79 -21.93
C LYS A 288 -46.43 99.20 -23.04
N ASP A 289 -47.66 98.68 -23.02
CA ASP A 289 -48.67 99.00 -24.03
C ASP A 289 -49.10 100.47 -23.93
N LEU A 290 -49.45 100.94 -22.73
CA LEU A 290 -49.75 102.37 -22.49
C LEU A 290 -48.59 103.29 -22.92
N ALA A 291 -47.34 102.87 -22.70
CA ALA A 291 -46.19 103.68 -23.05
C ALA A 291 -46.05 103.93 -24.57
N ASN A 292 -46.62 103.08 -25.43
CA ASN A 292 -46.60 103.26 -26.88
C ASN A 292 -47.72 104.19 -27.40
N THR A 293 -48.21 105.11 -26.56
CA THR A 293 -49.32 106.04 -26.87
C THR A 293 -49.02 107.46 -26.39
N ALA A 294 -49.72 108.46 -26.93
CA ALA A 294 -49.67 109.85 -26.48
C ALA A 294 -50.11 110.00 -24.99
N ALA A 295 -51.05 109.18 -24.52
CA ALA A 295 -51.39 109.13 -23.09
C ALA A 295 -50.21 108.62 -22.25
N GLY A 296 -49.42 107.66 -22.76
CA GLY A 296 -48.17 107.24 -22.15
C GLY A 296 -47.14 108.37 -22.05
N PHE A 297 -47.02 109.17 -23.11
CA PHE A 297 -46.18 110.37 -23.14
C PHE A 297 -46.63 111.40 -22.10
N PHE A 298 -47.90 111.83 -22.11
CA PHE A 298 -48.45 112.78 -21.13
C PHE A 298 -48.31 112.26 -19.69
N LYS A 299 -48.55 110.97 -19.46
CA LYS A 299 -48.32 110.35 -18.15
C LYS A 299 -46.85 110.41 -17.72
N SER A 300 -45.90 110.22 -18.64
CA SER A 300 -44.48 110.33 -18.31
C SER A 300 -44.08 111.74 -17.89
N LEU A 301 -44.62 112.77 -18.55
CA LEU A 301 -44.41 114.17 -18.17
C LEU A 301 -45.10 114.51 -16.83
N ALA A 302 -46.29 113.95 -16.57
CA ALA A 302 -46.97 114.08 -15.28
C ALA A 302 -46.18 113.48 -14.09
N GLU A 303 -45.34 112.47 -14.35
CA GLU A 303 -44.45 111.83 -13.38
C GLU A 303 -43.05 112.48 -13.31
N ASP A 304 -42.62 113.25 -14.31
CA ASP A 304 -41.27 113.84 -14.41
C ASP A 304 -41.05 115.03 -13.46
N GLN A 305 -40.31 114.79 -12.38
CA GLN A 305 -40.01 115.78 -11.34
C GLN A 305 -39.07 116.92 -11.78
N SER A 306 -38.59 116.93 -13.04
CA SER A 306 -37.81 118.05 -13.60
C SER A 306 -38.69 119.17 -14.18
N LEU A 307 -39.97 118.91 -14.44
CA LEU A 307 -40.94 119.88 -14.97
C LEU A 307 -41.62 120.68 -13.84
N THR A 308 -42.16 121.87 -14.15
CA THR A 308 -42.87 122.68 -13.14
C THR A 308 -44.18 122.04 -12.70
N ASP A 309 -44.70 122.42 -11.54
CA ASP A 309 -45.96 121.88 -11.01
C ASP A 309 -47.13 122.10 -11.98
N GLU A 310 -47.15 123.25 -12.67
CA GLU A 310 -48.12 123.59 -13.70
C GLU A 310 -47.99 122.72 -14.95
N GLN A 311 -46.76 122.46 -15.41
CA GLN A 311 -46.50 121.58 -16.55
C GLN A 311 -46.89 120.13 -16.26
N ARG A 312 -46.65 119.65 -15.03
CA ARG A 312 -47.09 118.31 -14.60
C ARG A 312 -48.61 118.23 -14.44
N GLU A 313 -49.30 119.31 -14.08
CA GLU A 313 -50.76 119.33 -14.00
C GLU A 313 -51.43 119.40 -15.39
N ASP A 314 -50.90 120.22 -16.32
CA ASP A 314 -51.30 120.23 -17.74
C ASP A 314 -51.15 118.81 -18.35
N ALA A 315 -50.03 118.14 -18.05
CA ALA A 315 -49.79 116.75 -18.45
C ALA A 315 -50.78 115.73 -17.82
N LYS A 316 -51.18 115.93 -16.55
CA LYS A 316 -52.21 115.09 -15.90
C LYS A 316 -53.58 115.29 -16.52
N THR A 317 -53.96 116.53 -16.83
CA THR A 317 -55.25 116.83 -17.48
C THR A 317 -55.28 116.25 -18.89
N ALA A 318 -54.21 116.42 -19.67
CA ALA A 318 -54.05 115.81 -20.99
C ALA A 318 -54.15 114.27 -20.97
N TYR A 319 -53.50 113.63 -19.99
CA TYR A 319 -53.66 112.19 -19.74
C TYR A 319 -55.10 111.81 -19.35
N GLY A 320 -55.76 112.60 -18.51
CA GLY A 320 -57.16 112.39 -18.12
C GLY A 320 -58.14 112.42 -19.30
N ILE A 321 -57.94 113.36 -20.23
CA ILE A 321 -58.69 113.48 -21.48
C ILE A 321 -58.50 112.23 -22.35
N LEU A 322 -57.25 111.86 -22.66
CA LEU A 322 -56.97 110.68 -23.50
C LEU A 322 -57.35 109.34 -22.83
N MET A 323 -57.49 109.32 -21.51
CA MET A 323 -58.03 108.17 -20.76
C MET A 323 -59.55 108.26 -20.50
N ASN A 324 -60.24 109.26 -21.07
CA ASN A 324 -61.67 109.50 -20.97
C ASN A 324 -62.21 109.45 -19.52
N ASP A 325 -61.47 110.07 -18.61
CA ASP A 325 -61.68 109.94 -17.16
C ASP A 325 -62.83 110.80 -16.60
N GLY A 326 -63.32 111.75 -17.40
CA GLY A 326 -64.46 112.61 -17.10
C GLY A 326 -64.15 113.86 -16.26
N LYS A 327 -62.88 114.19 -15.98
CA LYS A 327 -62.55 115.34 -15.11
C LYS A 327 -62.46 116.68 -15.83
N PHE A 328 -61.87 116.74 -17.03
CA PHE A 328 -61.74 118.01 -17.75
C PHE A 328 -63.11 118.51 -18.20
N GLN A 329 -63.47 119.74 -17.83
CA GLN A 329 -64.80 120.36 -18.02
C GLN A 329 -66.01 119.54 -17.50
N ASN A 330 -65.81 118.48 -16.71
CA ASN A 330 -66.79 117.40 -16.44
C ASN A 330 -67.33 116.68 -17.70
N VAL A 331 -66.63 116.78 -18.83
CA VAL A 331 -67.00 116.16 -20.11
C VAL A 331 -66.46 114.73 -20.15
N LYS A 332 -67.32 113.79 -20.58
CA LYS A 332 -66.93 112.40 -20.86
C LYS A 332 -67.43 112.00 -22.25
N LEU A 333 -66.49 111.68 -23.14
CA LEU A 333 -66.76 111.38 -24.54
C LEU A 333 -67.49 110.04 -24.65
N THR A 334 -68.69 110.01 -25.22
CA THR A 334 -69.50 108.78 -25.34
C THR A 334 -69.07 107.87 -26.49
N TRP A 335 -68.44 108.43 -27.51
CA TRP A 335 -67.96 107.74 -28.72
C TRP A 335 -66.54 107.17 -28.59
N TYR A 336 -65.79 107.55 -27.55
CA TYR A 336 -64.37 107.22 -27.39
C TYR A 336 -64.11 106.22 -26.24
N HIS A 337 -63.41 105.14 -26.54
CA HIS A 337 -63.12 104.02 -25.64
C HIS A 337 -61.59 103.75 -25.62
N PRO A 338 -60.84 104.26 -24.63
CA PRO A 338 -59.38 104.16 -24.59
C PRO A 338 -58.84 102.71 -24.59
N ASP A 339 -59.61 101.73 -24.11
CA ASP A 339 -59.26 100.31 -24.15
C ASP A 339 -59.35 99.69 -25.56
N GLN A 340 -59.98 100.39 -26.50
CA GLN A 340 -60.24 99.94 -27.87
C GLN A 340 -59.66 100.85 -28.95
N GLN A 341 -59.42 102.14 -28.66
CA GLN A 341 -58.96 103.14 -29.63
C GLN A 341 -57.52 103.57 -29.40
N LEU A 342 -57.19 104.06 -28.19
CA LEU A 342 -55.93 104.73 -27.84
C LEU A 342 -54.67 104.14 -28.51
N GLY A 343 -54.05 104.92 -29.38
CA GLY A 343 -52.72 104.69 -29.95
C GLY A 343 -52.68 103.71 -31.13
N LYS A 344 -53.77 103.56 -31.87
CA LYS A 344 -53.79 102.82 -33.15
C LYS A 344 -53.00 103.56 -34.22
N ASP A 345 -52.39 102.79 -35.12
CA ASP A 345 -51.78 103.31 -36.34
C ASP A 345 -52.79 104.18 -37.12
N GLY A 346 -52.48 105.47 -37.27
CA GLY A 346 -53.32 106.46 -37.96
C GLY A 346 -54.25 107.29 -37.08
N ASP A 347 -54.37 107.02 -35.77
CA ASP A 347 -55.05 107.91 -34.83
C ASP A 347 -54.08 108.98 -34.26
N ALA A 348 -54.63 110.12 -33.83
CA ALA A 348 -53.86 111.26 -33.34
C ALA A 348 -53.18 111.00 -31.98
N THR A 349 -53.66 110.01 -31.23
CA THR A 349 -53.06 109.55 -29.97
C THR A 349 -51.91 108.55 -30.18
N SER A 350 -51.61 108.17 -31.42
CA SER A 350 -50.46 107.32 -31.75
C SER A 350 -49.13 108.09 -31.66
N LEU A 351 -48.05 107.39 -31.32
CA LEU A 351 -46.71 107.98 -31.30
C LEU A 351 -46.17 108.34 -32.71
N ALA A 352 -46.82 107.83 -33.76
CA ALA A 352 -46.54 108.21 -35.14
C ALA A 352 -47.16 109.58 -35.46
N GLU A 353 -48.47 109.74 -35.28
CA GLU A 353 -49.14 110.98 -35.68
C GLU A 353 -48.88 112.14 -34.72
N MET A 354 -48.70 111.89 -33.41
CA MET A 354 -48.18 112.88 -32.45
C MET A 354 -46.80 113.41 -32.86
N LYS A 355 -46.01 112.63 -33.60
CA LYS A 355 -44.73 113.08 -34.18
C LYS A 355 -44.91 113.76 -35.53
N ASN A 356 -45.89 113.38 -36.34
CA ASN A 356 -46.20 114.05 -37.62
C ASN A 356 -46.78 115.46 -37.38
N ALA A 357 -47.58 115.67 -36.35
CA ALA A 357 -48.14 116.97 -35.95
C ALA A 357 -47.07 118.02 -35.58
N LEU A 358 -45.82 117.60 -35.29
CA LEU A 358 -44.71 118.54 -35.09
C LEU A 358 -44.41 119.38 -36.35
N ASN A 359 -44.77 118.90 -37.54
CA ASN A 359 -44.63 119.66 -38.79
C ASN A 359 -45.66 120.81 -38.87
N ASP A 360 -46.85 120.63 -38.32
CA ASP A 360 -47.89 121.68 -38.28
C ASP A 360 -47.49 122.80 -37.29
N LEU A 361 -46.87 122.44 -36.15
CA LEU A 361 -46.25 123.41 -35.24
C LEU A 361 -45.10 124.19 -35.91
N ASP A 362 -44.28 123.55 -36.75
CA ASP A 362 -43.24 124.24 -37.53
C ASP A 362 -43.85 125.15 -38.62
N ALA A 363 -44.96 124.76 -39.25
CA ALA A 363 -45.70 125.63 -40.16
C ALA A 363 -46.28 126.86 -39.44
N LEU A 364 -46.86 126.69 -38.25
CA LEU A 364 -47.31 127.78 -37.38
C LEU A 364 -46.17 128.75 -37.02
N VAL A 365 -45.00 128.23 -36.62
CA VAL A 365 -43.82 129.05 -36.30
C VAL A 365 -43.40 129.90 -37.51
N ASN A 366 -43.41 129.33 -38.72
CA ASN A 366 -43.09 130.06 -39.94
C ASN A 366 -44.10 131.19 -40.23
N VAL A 367 -45.42 130.91 -40.12
CA VAL A 367 -46.49 131.91 -40.26
C VAL A 367 -46.36 133.02 -39.21
N ARG A 368 -46.27 132.67 -37.93
CA ARG A 368 -46.20 133.64 -36.84
C ARG A 368 -44.99 134.56 -36.99
N ASN A 369 -43.84 134.01 -37.37
CA ASN A 369 -42.65 134.80 -37.67
C ASN A 369 -42.82 135.74 -38.87
N SER A 370 -43.45 135.31 -39.98
CA SER A 370 -43.61 136.16 -41.16
C SER A 370 -44.55 137.36 -40.93
N TYR A 371 -45.58 137.19 -40.10
CA TYR A 371 -46.48 138.28 -39.67
C TYR A 371 -45.93 139.10 -38.50
N LYS A 372 -44.77 138.71 -37.94
CA LYS A 372 -44.16 139.22 -36.68
C LYS A 372 -45.10 139.13 -35.46
N LEU A 373 -45.91 138.09 -35.42
CA LEU A 373 -46.78 137.75 -34.30
C LEU A 373 -46.01 136.99 -33.23
N ARG A 374 -46.50 137.02 -31.99
CA ARG A 374 -45.99 136.15 -30.92
C ARG A 374 -46.32 134.69 -31.25
N ILE A 375 -45.34 133.81 -31.02
CA ILE A 375 -45.50 132.36 -31.08
C ILE A 375 -46.15 131.88 -29.76
N PRO A 376 -47.27 131.13 -29.79
CA PRO A 376 -47.89 130.58 -28.58
C PRO A 376 -47.07 129.43 -27.97
N LYS A 377 -47.32 129.11 -26.70
CA LYS A 377 -46.79 127.90 -26.04
C LYS A 377 -47.66 126.69 -26.35
N VAL A 378 -47.10 125.49 -26.38
CA VAL A 378 -47.89 124.26 -26.47
C VAL A 378 -48.53 123.97 -25.10
N SER A 379 -49.85 123.84 -25.04
CA SER A 379 -50.55 123.23 -23.90
C SER A 379 -50.84 121.78 -24.20
N LEU A 380 -50.56 120.90 -23.24
CA LEU A 380 -50.84 119.48 -23.36
C LEU A 380 -52.36 119.22 -23.26
N THR A 381 -53.08 120.01 -22.48
CA THR A 381 -54.55 119.94 -22.42
C THR A 381 -55.17 120.30 -23.77
N ALA A 382 -54.75 121.39 -24.41
CA ALA A 382 -55.20 121.75 -25.76
C ALA A 382 -54.80 120.68 -26.79
N MET A 383 -53.58 120.16 -26.70
CA MET A 383 -53.10 119.06 -27.55
C MET A 383 -53.98 117.80 -27.42
N ALA A 384 -54.47 117.49 -26.22
CA ALA A 384 -55.35 116.35 -25.98
C ALA A 384 -56.79 116.59 -26.46
N VAL A 385 -57.32 117.82 -26.43
CA VAL A 385 -58.59 118.15 -27.09
C VAL A 385 -58.46 118.00 -28.60
N ALA A 386 -57.39 118.54 -29.19
CA ALA A 386 -57.14 118.50 -30.63
C ALA A 386 -56.99 117.05 -31.14
N MET A 387 -56.34 116.18 -30.35
CA MET A 387 -56.28 114.74 -30.64
C MET A 387 -57.68 114.11 -30.67
N MET A 388 -58.56 114.44 -29.72
CA MET A 388 -59.92 113.92 -29.68
C MET A 388 -60.83 114.52 -30.76
N SER A 389 -60.60 115.76 -31.19
CA SER A 389 -61.25 116.35 -32.37
C SER A 389 -60.81 115.64 -33.66
N SER A 390 -59.50 115.47 -33.84
CA SER A 390 -58.92 114.76 -35.00
C SER A 390 -59.43 113.31 -35.11
N ASP A 391 -59.51 112.58 -33.98
CA ASP A 391 -60.00 111.20 -33.93
C ASP A 391 -61.54 111.10 -34.08
N TYR A 392 -62.29 112.13 -33.67
CA TYR A 392 -63.72 112.21 -33.94
C TYR A 392 -63.99 112.27 -35.45
N LEU A 393 -63.25 113.13 -36.16
CA LEU A 393 -63.34 113.33 -37.60
C LEU A 393 -62.94 112.08 -38.44
N LEU A 394 -62.24 111.10 -37.85
CA LEU A 394 -62.01 109.78 -38.49
C LEU A 394 -63.27 108.90 -38.55
N THR A 395 -64.28 109.15 -37.71
CA THR A 395 -65.43 108.25 -37.51
C THR A 395 -66.80 108.91 -37.70
N HIS A 396 -66.84 110.23 -37.85
CA HIS A 396 -68.05 111.03 -38.04
C HIS A 396 -67.97 111.84 -39.36
N ASN A 397 -68.94 112.71 -39.61
CA ASN A 397 -68.86 113.66 -40.72
C ASN A 397 -67.83 114.76 -40.40
N PHE A 398 -67.32 115.45 -41.43
CA PHE A 398 -66.43 116.59 -41.26
C PHE A 398 -67.21 117.85 -40.86
N ASP A 399 -67.37 118.03 -39.55
CA ASP A 399 -67.92 119.19 -38.84
C ASP A 399 -67.40 119.12 -37.39
N HIS A 400 -67.43 120.24 -36.64
CA HIS A 400 -66.93 120.29 -35.27
C HIS A 400 -67.80 119.41 -34.34
N PRO A 401 -67.24 118.47 -33.56
CA PRO A 401 -68.00 117.65 -32.60
C PRO A 401 -68.92 118.44 -31.66
N ILE A 402 -68.60 119.69 -31.30
CA ILE A 402 -69.50 120.54 -30.50
C ILE A 402 -70.85 120.85 -31.19
N ASN A 403 -70.91 120.84 -32.53
CA ASN A 403 -72.15 121.02 -33.31
C ASN A 403 -73.05 119.78 -33.30
N HIS A 404 -72.56 118.65 -32.78
CA HIS A 404 -73.20 117.33 -32.82
C HIS A 404 -73.49 116.76 -31.40
N PRO A 405 -74.34 117.41 -30.58
CA PRO A 405 -74.67 116.96 -29.23
C PRO A 405 -75.35 115.57 -29.19
N GLU A 406 -75.87 115.08 -30.32
CA GLU A 406 -76.36 113.70 -30.47
C GLU A 406 -75.27 112.63 -30.38
N ASN A 407 -74.01 112.97 -30.69
CA ASN A 407 -72.86 112.06 -30.61
C ASN A 407 -72.19 112.09 -29.22
N GLY A 408 -72.50 113.10 -28.41
CA GLY A 408 -72.06 113.23 -27.01
C GLY A 408 -71.77 114.68 -26.61
N PRO A 409 -71.44 114.93 -25.33
CA PRO A 409 -70.80 116.18 -24.94
C PRO A 409 -69.36 116.22 -25.48
N PHE A 410 -68.98 117.37 -26.05
CA PHE A 410 -67.60 117.69 -26.38
C PHE A 410 -67.11 118.88 -25.53
N PHE A 411 -65.83 119.23 -25.65
CA PHE A 411 -65.24 120.34 -24.93
C PHE A 411 -65.61 121.68 -25.59
N SER A 412 -65.75 122.74 -24.80
CA SER A 412 -66.14 124.08 -25.29
C SER A 412 -65.05 124.85 -26.04
N ASP A 413 -63.81 124.36 -25.99
CA ASP A 413 -62.60 125.10 -26.32
C ASP A 413 -61.97 124.60 -27.64
N GLU A 414 -62.80 124.03 -28.53
CA GLU A 414 -62.45 123.57 -29.88
C GLU A 414 -62.49 124.77 -30.86
N GLU A 415 -61.41 125.02 -31.62
CA GLU A 415 -61.34 126.18 -32.55
C GLU A 415 -61.30 125.80 -34.03
N ASP A 416 -60.24 125.17 -34.55
CA ASP A 416 -59.99 125.02 -36.00
C ASP A 416 -59.92 123.55 -36.46
N ILE A 417 -60.52 123.20 -37.62
CA ILE A 417 -60.48 121.82 -38.19
C ILE A 417 -60.11 121.78 -39.69
N ALA A 418 -59.32 120.78 -40.10
CA ALA A 418 -58.84 120.62 -41.48
C ALA A 418 -58.86 119.15 -41.96
N TYR A 419 -58.94 118.98 -43.29
CA TYR A 419 -59.01 117.69 -43.97
C TYR A 419 -58.01 117.65 -45.15
N ASP A 420 -57.36 116.49 -45.35
CA ASP A 420 -56.45 116.16 -46.47
C ASP A 420 -55.33 117.20 -46.74
N GLY A 421 -54.51 117.49 -45.73
CA GLY A 421 -53.29 118.29 -45.90
C GLY A 421 -52.60 118.66 -44.59
N CYS A 422 -51.54 119.47 -44.67
CA CYS A 422 -50.98 120.17 -43.51
C CYS A 422 -51.93 121.29 -43.11
N GLN A 423 -52.33 121.36 -41.85
CA GLN A 423 -53.47 122.18 -41.43
C GLN A 423 -53.18 123.69 -41.55
N VAL A 424 -52.00 124.15 -41.15
CA VAL A 424 -51.66 125.59 -41.22
C VAL A 424 -51.62 126.13 -42.66
N PRO A 425 -50.98 125.46 -43.65
CA PRO A 425 -51.13 125.86 -45.06
C PRO A 425 -52.57 125.91 -45.58
N LEU A 426 -53.45 125.03 -45.11
CA LEU A 426 -54.87 125.04 -45.48
C LEU A 426 -55.59 126.25 -44.84
N TYR A 427 -55.45 126.45 -43.53
CA TYR A 427 -56.01 127.60 -42.80
C TYR A 427 -55.55 128.94 -43.40
N MET A 428 -54.26 129.06 -43.76
CA MET A 428 -53.71 130.26 -44.38
C MET A 428 -54.20 130.49 -45.82
N SER A 429 -54.76 129.48 -46.49
CA SER A 429 -55.25 129.61 -47.87
C SER A 429 -56.53 130.43 -47.98
N GLU A 430 -57.28 130.63 -46.88
CA GLU A 430 -58.47 131.49 -46.86
C GLU A 430 -58.13 132.97 -47.09
N GLN A 431 -56.87 133.37 -46.92
CA GLN A 431 -56.38 134.72 -47.28
C GLN A 431 -56.74 135.08 -48.74
N ASN A 432 -56.81 134.10 -49.66
CA ASN A 432 -57.15 134.36 -51.06
C ASN A 432 -58.48 135.14 -51.21
N TYR A 433 -59.47 134.90 -50.35
CA TYR A 433 -60.74 135.65 -50.39
C TYR A 433 -60.59 137.14 -50.01
N ILE A 434 -59.62 137.45 -49.15
CA ILE A 434 -59.25 138.84 -48.79
C ILE A 434 -58.44 139.46 -49.93
N ASP A 435 -57.49 138.73 -50.50
CA ASP A 435 -56.67 139.20 -51.62
C ASP A 435 -57.54 139.49 -52.86
N ASP A 436 -58.52 138.65 -53.18
CA ASP A 436 -59.50 138.87 -54.26
C ASP A 436 -60.34 140.14 -54.03
N LEU A 437 -60.90 140.33 -52.83
CA LEU A 437 -61.64 141.56 -52.51
C LEU A 437 -60.76 142.81 -52.54
N ILE A 438 -59.45 142.70 -52.26
CA ILE A 438 -58.49 143.82 -52.40
C ILE A 438 -58.15 144.07 -53.88
N ASN A 439 -58.14 143.05 -54.72
CA ASN A 439 -57.97 143.19 -56.17
C ASN A 439 -59.18 143.88 -56.82
N GLU A 440 -60.40 143.61 -56.34
CA GLU A 440 -61.63 144.32 -56.74
C GLU A 440 -61.69 145.76 -56.14
N HIS A 441 -61.28 145.92 -54.88
CA HIS A 441 -61.34 147.17 -54.11
C HIS A 441 -59.99 147.51 -53.44
N PRO A 442 -59.04 148.13 -54.15
CA PRO A 442 -57.70 148.42 -53.62
C PRO A 442 -57.66 149.27 -52.35
N GLU A 443 -58.68 150.08 -52.07
CA GLU A 443 -58.83 150.85 -50.84
C GLU A 443 -59.10 150.00 -49.59
N TYR A 444 -59.38 148.70 -49.75
CA TYR A 444 -59.54 147.74 -48.65
C TYR A 444 -58.19 147.20 -48.15
N ALA A 445 -57.09 147.39 -48.88
CA ALA A 445 -55.75 146.91 -48.50
C ALA A 445 -55.28 147.38 -47.11
N LYS A 446 -55.84 148.49 -46.60
CA LYS A 446 -55.61 149.01 -45.24
C LYS A 446 -56.18 148.14 -44.10
N TYR A 447 -56.95 147.10 -44.44
CA TYR A 447 -57.48 146.09 -43.51
C TYR A 447 -56.82 144.71 -43.69
N ARG A 448 -55.66 144.65 -44.37
CA ARG A 448 -54.81 143.45 -44.36
C ARG A 448 -54.32 143.10 -42.96
N TYR A 449 -54.01 141.83 -42.75
CA TYR A 449 -53.42 141.28 -41.53
C TYR A 449 -51.89 141.13 -41.63
N ASP A 450 -51.36 141.02 -42.85
CA ASP A 450 -49.93 140.84 -43.18
C ASP A 450 -49.05 142.09 -42.97
N THR A 451 -49.58 143.16 -42.38
CA THR A 451 -48.89 144.46 -42.22
C THR A 451 -47.71 144.42 -41.24
N GLY A 452 -47.41 143.26 -40.65
CA GLY A 452 -46.15 142.97 -39.96
C GLY A 452 -45.94 143.69 -38.64
N ASN A 453 -47.00 144.18 -38.00
CA ASN A 453 -47.07 144.76 -36.64
C ASN A 453 -48.56 144.78 -36.20
N LEU A 454 -49.25 143.65 -36.34
CA LEU A 454 -50.69 143.55 -36.14
C LEU A 454 -51.06 143.56 -34.65
N THR A 455 -51.74 144.61 -34.19
CA THR A 455 -52.29 144.70 -32.82
C THR A 455 -53.69 144.08 -32.77
N TYR A 456 -54.14 143.67 -31.57
CA TYR A 456 -55.50 143.11 -31.39
C TYR A 456 -56.60 144.10 -31.79
N ASP A 457 -56.48 145.39 -31.42
CA ASP A 457 -57.42 146.42 -31.83
C ASP A 457 -57.51 146.55 -33.37
N GLN A 458 -56.40 146.33 -34.09
CA GLN A 458 -56.38 146.34 -35.55
C GLN A 458 -56.88 145.02 -36.15
N TRP A 459 -56.58 143.85 -35.55
CA TRP A 459 -57.14 142.55 -35.94
C TRP A 459 -58.66 142.53 -35.78
N ASN A 460 -59.20 142.91 -34.62
CA ASN A 460 -60.64 142.97 -34.36
C ASN A 460 -61.35 143.98 -35.28
N LYS A 461 -60.70 145.11 -35.57
CA LYS A 461 -61.19 146.11 -36.54
C LYS A 461 -61.15 145.61 -37.99
N ASN A 462 -60.17 144.77 -38.36
CA ASN A 462 -60.14 144.09 -39.65
C ASN A 462 -61.29 143.07 -39.73
N ASN A 463 -61.47 142.21 -38.73
CA ASN A 463 -62.57 141.25 -38.65
C ASN A 463 -63.92 141.96 -38.82
N SER A 464 -64.15 142.99 -38.00
CA SER A 464 -65.33 143.88 -38.05
C SER A 464 -65.54 144.63 -39.37
N PHE A 465 -64.51 144.71 -40.23
CA PHE A 465 -64.59 145.25 -41.57
C PHE A 465 -64.95 144.15 -42.58
N TRP A 466 -64.20 143.04 -42.59
CA TRP A 466 -64.37 141.94 -43.55
C TRP A 466 -65.73 141.25 -43.46
N GLU A 467 -66.25 141.06 -42.24
CA GLU A 467 -67.61 140.58 -41.98
C GLU A 467 -68.67 141.45 -42.68
N LYS A 468 -68.52 142.79 -42.58
CA LYS A 468 -69.44 143.76 -43.20
C LYS A 468 -69.28 143.86 -44.72
N HIS A 469 -68.26 143.23 -45.29
CA HIS A 469 -68.00 143.16 -46.74
C HIS A 469 -68.15 141.74 -47.30
N GLY A 470 -68.83 140.85 -46.55
CA GLY A 470 -69.31 139.56 -47.06
C GLY A 470 -68.32 138.40 -46.98
N LEU A 471 -67.30 138.49 -46.11
CA LEU A 471 -66.51 137.32 -45.69
C LEU A 471 -67.08 136.76 -44.39
N ILE A 472 -67.13 135.43 -44.25
CA ILE A 472 -67.68 134.76 -43.08
C ILE A 472 -66.55 134.52 -42.06
N LEU A 473 -66.73 135.00 -40.82
CA LEU A 473 -65.72 134.84 -39.77
C LEU A 473 -65.84 133.52 -38.99
N TYR A 474 -67.05 132.95 -38.90
CA TYR A 474 -67.36 131.76 -38.10
C TYR A 474 -68.46 130.94 -38.77
N GLY A 475 -68.35 129.61 -38.71
CA GLY A 475 -69.28 128.66 -39.34
C GLY A 475 -68.97 128.39 -40.82
N GLY A 476 -69.62 127.37 -41.39
CA GLY A 476 -69.34 126.89 -42.76
C GLY A 476 -70.06 127.64 -43.88
N GLY A 477 -69.38 127.81 -45.02
CA GLY A 477 -69.93 128.41 -46.23
C GLY A 477 -68.85 128.75 -47.27
N ASP A 478 -69.26 129.29 -48.43
CA ASP A 478 -68.32 129.91 -49.37
C ASP A 478 -67.76 131.22 -48.76
N LYS A 479 -66.48 131.50 -48.96
CA LYS A 479 -65.77 132.70 -48.45
C LYS A 479 -65.67 132.82 -46.92
N VAL A 480 -65.51 131.70 -46.23
CA VAL A 480 -65.05 131.67 -44.83
C VAL A 480 -63.58 132.08 -44.73
N ILE A 481 -63.23 132.83 -43.67
CA ILE A 481 -61.86 133.21 -43.30
C ILE A 481 -61.54 132.94 -41.81
N GLY A 482 -62.33 132.08 -41.16
CA GLY A 482 -62.25 131.81 -39.72
C GLY A 482 -60.90 131.26 -39.27
N HIS A 483 -60.41 130.24 -39.97
CA HIS A 483 -59.13 129.61 -39.65
C HIS A 483 -57.96 130.57 -39.93
N TYR A 484 -58.03 131.38 -40.98
CA TYR A 484 -57.03 132.41 -41.24
C TYR A 484 -57.01 133.48 -40.15
N ILE A 485 -58.16 133.98 -39.69
CA ILE A 485 -58.19 134.98 -38.61
C ILE A 485 -57.69 134.39 -37.28
N SER A 486 -57.93 133.11 -37.00
CA SER A 486 -57.29 132.37 -35.90
C SER A 486 -55.78 132.36 -36.04
N MET A 487 -55.24 131.83 -37.14
CA MET A 487 -53.79 131.69 -37.36
C MET A 487 -53.02 133.03 -37.27
N VAL A 488 -53.66 134.17 -37.59
CA VAL A 488 -53.07 135.52 -37.46
C VAL A 488 -53.50 136.30 -36.21
N ASN A 489 -54.30 135.73 -35.30
CA ASN A 489 -54.75 136.40 -34.07
C ASN A 489 -53.57 136.68 -33.10
N PRO A 490 -53.23 137.95 -32.81
CA PRO A 490 -52.09 138.30 -31.97
C PRO A 490 -52.23 137.88 -30.50
N TYR A 491 -53.44 137.57 -30.02
CA TYR A 491 -53.73 137.25 -28.62
C TYR A 491 -53.91 135.74 -28.34
N GLN A 492 -53.53 134.87 -29.27
CA GLN A 492 -53.31 133.46 -28.94
C GLN A 492 -52.04 133.32 -28.08
N ASP A 493 -52.11 132.58 -26.97
CA ASP A 493 -50.98 132.41 -26.02
C ASP A 493 -50.63 130.93 -25.72
N ARG A 494 -51.62 130.03 -25.82
CA ARG A 494 -51.44 128.57 -25.78
C ARG A 494 -52.16 127.90 -26.94
N ILE A 495 -51.58 126.82 -27.46
CA ILE A 495 -52.10 126.05 -28.59
C ILE A 495 -51.92 124.53 -28.39
N GLY A 496 -52.81 123.75 -28.98
CA GLY A 496 -52.67 122.33 -29.27
C GLY A 496 -52.87 122.11 -30.77
N MET A 497 -52.13 121.20 -31.38
CA MET A 497 -52.21 120.93 -32.82
C MET A 497 -52.02 119.43 -33.05
N ALA A 498 -53.07 118.76 -33.50
CA ALA A 498 -53.07 117.32 -33.69
C ALA A 498 -53.39 116.96 -35.15
N ASN A 499 -53.07 115.72 -35.50
CA ASN A 499 -53.22 115.19 -36.84
C ASN A 499 -53.55 113.70 -36.70
N ALA A 500 -54.51 113.21 -37.48
CA ALA A 500 -54.96 111.81 -37.55
C ALA A 500 -54.80 111.29 -38.98
N GLY A 501 -53.67 111.62 -39.62
CA GLY A 501 -53.28 111.23 -40.99
C GLY A 501 -54.06 111.90 -42.13
N VAL A 502 -55.37 112.07 -42.00
CA VAL A 502 -56.28 112.67 -43.02
C VAL A 502 -57.21 113.75 -42.46
N ALA A 503 -57.42 113.77 -41.15
CA ALA A 503 -58.15 114.82 -40.44
C ALA A 503 -57.23 115.43 -39.37
N SER A 504 -57.41 116.70 -39.06
CA SER A 504 -56.52 117.44 -38.16
C SER A 504 -57.27 118.59 -37.49
N SER A 505 -56.85 118.94 -36.28
CA SER A 505 -57.48 119.97 -35.47
C SER A 505 -56.43 120.79 -34.73
N THR A 506 -56.72 122.08 -34.57
CA THR A 506 -55.93 123.03 -33.81
C THR A 506 -56.82 123.77 -32.81
N ASP A 507 -56.46 123.67 -31.53
CA ASP A 507 -57.22 124.25 -30.42
C ASP A 507 -56.38 125.30 -29.68
N ILE A 508 -57.01 126.42 -29.32
CA ILE A 508 -56.33 127.57 -28.74
C ILE A 508 -56.95 127.95 -27.40
N PHE A 509 -56.13 128.00 -26.35
CA PHE A 509 -56.60 128.30 -24.99
C PHE A 509 -56.06 129.64 -24.51
N SER A 510 -56.66 130.77 -24.92
CA SER A 510 -56.14 132.11 -24.61
C SER A 510 -56.30 132.56 -23.14
N GLU A 511 -55.22 132.92 -22.43
CA GLU A 511 -55.30 133.71 -21.18
C GLU A 511 -55.47 135.22 -21.45
N LEU A 512 -56.66 135.58 -21.94
CA LEU A 512 -57.05 136.96 -22.16
C LEU A 512 -57.03 137.76 -20.85
N GLN A 513 -56.34 138.89 -20.86
CA GLN A 513 -56.54 139.93 -19.88
C GLN A 513 -57.73 140.79 -20.30
N TYR A 514 -58.57 141.19 -19.35
CA TYR A 514 -59.68 142.10 -19.57
C TYR A 514 -59.40 143.45 -18.90
N LYS A 515 -59.93 144.52 -19.48
CA LYS A 515 -60.07 145.85 -18.86
C LYS A 515 -61.55 146.17 -18.74
N GLU A 516 -61.90 146.69 -17.58
CA GLU A 516 -63.24 147.20 -17.29
C GLU A 516 -63.41 148.55 -18.00
N VAL A 517 -64.45 148.68 -18.84
CA VAL A 517 -64.72 149.88 -19.65
C VAL A 517 -66.19 150.23 -19.53
N TYR A 518 -66.45 151.46 -19.07
CA TYR A 518 -67.78 152.03 -18.89
C TYR A 518 -68.64 151.91 -20.15
N ASP A 519 -69.86 151.37 -20.01
CA ASP A 519 -70.85 151.27 -21.08
C ASP A 519 -71.93 152.35 -20.93
N PRO A 520 -71.87 153.46 -21.70
CA PRO A 520 -72.86 154.53 -21.66
C PRO A 520 -74.21 154.17 -22.30
N VAL A 521 -74.38 152.96 -22.86
CA VAL A 521 -75.63 152.48 -23.47
C VAL A 521 -76.50 151.75 -22.45
N HIS A 522 -75.87 151.02 -21.52
CA HIS A 522 -76.56 150.27 -20.46
C HIS A 522 -76.54 150.98 -19.10
N SER A 523 -75.52 151.81 -18.83
CA SER A 523 -75.49 152.68 -17.66
C SER A 523 -76.71 153.59 -17.59
N THR A 524 -77.28 153.72 -16.38
CA THR A 524 -78.38 154.64 -16.10
C THR A 524 -77.92 155.76 -15.17
N ASN A 525 -78.83 156.68 -14.78
CA ASN A 525 -78.47 157.78 -13.88
C ASN A 525 -78.14 157.33 -12.45
N ASP A 526 -78.51 156.10 -12.06
CA ASP A 526 -78.36 155.57 -10.70
C ASP A 526 -77.44 154.32 -10.60
N GLU A 527 -77.08 153.69 -11.72
CA GLU A 527 -76.12 152.56 -11.80
C GLU A 527 -75.19 152.72 -13.02
N GLU A 528 -73.87 152.65 -12.78
CA GLU A 528 -72.84 152.61 -13.83
C GLU A 528 -72.58 151.15 -14.23
N ASP A 529 -72.75 150.84 -15.51
CA ASP A 529 -72.55 149.50 -16.08
C ASP A 529 -71.22 149.45 -16.85
N TYR A 530 -70.50 148.33 -16.76
CA TYR A 530 -69.12 148.21 -17.26
C TYR A 530 -68.91 146.93 -18.07
N ASN A 531 -68.51 147.09 -19.34
CA ASN A 531 -68.10 145.98 -20.20
C ASN A 531 -66.66 145.56 -19.93
N TYR A 532 -66.45 144.25 -19.81
CA TYR A 532 -65.13 143.63 -19.78
C TYR A 532 -64.65 143.41 -21.22
N VAL A 533 -63.84 144.35 -21.73
CA VAL A 533 -63.24 144.23 -23.06
C VAL A 533 -61.80 143.73 -22.95
N VAL A 534 -61.31 143.01 -23.96
CA VAL A 534 -59.95 142.46 -23.92
C VAL A 534 -58.91 143.59 -23.87
N SER A 535 -57.98 143.51 -22.92
CA SER A 535 -56.92 144.52 -22.69
C SER A 535 -55.56 144.07 -23.20
N GLY A 536 -55.31 142.76 -23.21
CA GLY A 536 -54.01 142.20 -23.49
C GLY A 536 -53.97 140.67 -23.33
N VAL A 537 -52.76 140.16 -23.37
CA VAL A 537 -52.35 138.80 -23.02
C VAL A 537 -51.15 138.91 -22.10
N LYS A 538 -50.92 137.93 -21.23
CA LYS A 538 -49.72 137.92 -20.38
C LYS A 538 -48.48 137.80 -21.26
N ASP A 539 -47.47 138.65 -21.04
CA ASP A 539 -46.25 138.69 -21.85
C ASP A 539 -45.51 137.33 -21.86
N ASP A 540 -45.42 136.70 -20.69
CA ASP A 540 -45.00 135.31 -20.52
C ASP A 540 -46.15 134.49 -19.90
N PRO A 541 -46.86 133.65 -20.68
CA PRO A 541 -47.90 132.79 -20.12
C PRO A 541 -47.26 131.71 -19.24
N LYS A 542 -47.69 131.61 -17.98
CA LYS A 542 -47.12 130.73 -16.94
C LYS A 542 -47.29 129.22 -17.24
N TYR A 543 -48.00 128.87 -18.30
CA TYR A 543 -48.47 127.52 -18.61
C TYR A 543 -47.98 127.07 -19.99
N GLY A 544 -47.73 125.77 -20.14
CA GLY A 544 -47.28 125.14 -21.39
C GLY A 544 -45.75 125.13 -21.61
N PHE A 545 -45.37 124.73 -22.81
CA PHE A 545 -43.99 124.51 -23.26
C PHE A 545 -43.66 125.42 -24.45
N THR A 546 -42.41 125.81 -24.67
CA THR A 546 -42.06 126.35 -26.00
C THR A 546 -42.15 125.24 -27.05
N ILE A 547 -42.40 125.58 -28.31
CA ILE A 547 -42.55 124.60 -29.40
C ILE A 547 -41.30 123.71 -29.52
N ASP A 548 -40.09 124.27 -29.40
CA ASP A 548 -38.85 123.48 -29.40
C ASP A 548 -38.75 122.53 -28.19
N GLN A 549 -39.11 122.98 -26.98
CA GLN A 549 -39.15 122.11 -25.80
C GLN A 549 -40.14 120.94 -25.99
N TYR A 550 -41.32 121.21 -26.55
CA TYR A 550 -42.30 120.16 -26.84
C TYR A 550 -41.78 119.18 -27.90
N LYS A 551 -41.17 119.67 -28.98
CA LYS A 551 -40.55 118.85 -30.03
C LYS A 551 -39.44 117.96 -29.49
N ASP A 552 -38.58 118.46 -28.61
CA ASP A 552 -37.52 117.68 -27.96
C ASP A 552 -38.09 116.60 -27.03
N LEU A 553 -39.11 116.93 -26.23
CA LEU A 553 -39.79 115.97 -25.36
C LEU A 553 -40.46 114.84 -26.16
N VAL A 554 -41.22 115.18 -27.22
CA VAL A 554 -41.85 114.19 -28.11
C VAL A 554 -40.80 113.31 -28.78
N ASN A 555 -39.75 113.89 -29.38
CA ASN A 555 -38.74 113.09 -30.08
C ASN A 555 -37.92 112.20 -29.12
N SER A 556 -37.61 112.69 -27.91
CA SER A 556 -36.94 111.91 -26.87
C SER A 556 -37.79 110.72 -26.41
N TYR A 557 -39.10 110.94 -26.20
CA TYR A 557 -40.02 109.90 -25.77
C TYR A 557 -40.27 108.85 -26.86
N VAL A 558 -40.62 109.28 -28.07
CA VAL A 558 -40.90 108.38 -29.21
C VAL A 558 -39.69 107.52 -29.57
N ALA A 559 -38.46 107.99 -29.33
CA ALA A 559 -37.25 107.21 -29.52
C ALA A 559 -37.05 106.07 -28.50
N ASN A 560 -37.70 106.12 -27.32
CA ASN A 560 -37.63 105.06 -26.31
C ASN A 560 -38.76 105.13 -25.25
N PRO A 561 -40.02 104.79 -25.60
CA PRO A 561 -41.15 104.89 -24.67
C PRO A 561 -41.01 104.00 -23.42
N GLU A 562 -40.31 102.86 -23.54
CA GLU A 562 -40.11 101.95 -22.40
C GLU A 562 -39.22 102.52 -21.28
N LYS A 563 -38.53 103.65 -21.49
CA LYS A 563 -37.80 104.36 -20.42
C LYS A 563 -38.71 105.06 -19.41
N ALA A 564 -40.01 105.21 -19.69
CA ALA A 564 -40.94 105.89 -18.79
C ALA A 564 -40.93 105.31 -17.37
N SER A 565 -41.00 106.18 -16.37
CA SER A 565 -40.92 105.85 -14.93
C SER A 565 -41.87 104.73 -14.50
N PHE A 566 -43.13 104.77 -14.95
CA PHE A 566 -44.10 103.71 -14.67
C PHE A 566 -43.76 102.35 -15.31
N VAL A 567 -43.13 102.32 -16.49
CA VAL A 567 -42.67 101.07 -17.13
C VAL A 567 -41.49 100.48 -16.36
N GLN A 568 -40.51 101.31 -16.01
CA GLN A 568 -39.36 100.88 -15.22
C GLN A 568 -39.77 100.38 -13.82
N THR A 569 -40.77 101.03 -13.20
CA THR A 569 -41.36 100.60 -11.92
C THR A 569 -42.05 99.24 -12.04
N ALA A 570 -42.86 99.03 -13.09
CA ALA A 570 -43.52 97.73 -13.33
C ALA A 570 -42.50 96.62 -13.65
N GLN A 571 -41.45 96.93 -14.41
CA GLN A 571 -40.37 95.99 -14.74
C GLN A 571 -39.57 95.59 -13.50
N ALA A 572 -39.26 96.54 -12.61
CA ALA A 572 -38.61 96.26 -11.33
C ALA A 572 -39.48 95.36 -10.43
N ALA A 573 -40.79 95.60 -10.37
CA ALA A 573 -41.72 94.77 -9.61
C ALA A 573 -41.80 93.33 -10.15
N ALA A 574 -41.89 93.16 -11.47
CA ALA A 574 -41.87 91.84 -12.11
C ALA A 574 -40.53 91.10 -11.89
N ASN A 575 -39.41 91.78 -12.06
CA ASN A 575 -38.07 91.23 -11.83
C ASN A 575 -37.86 90.80 -10.37
N SER A 576 -38.38 91.58 -9.41
CA SER A 576 -38.32 91.25 -7.98
C SER A 576 -39.15 90.00 -7.66
N ALA A 577 -40.37 89.89 -8.20
CA ALA A 577 -41.20 88.69 -8.05
C ALA A 577 -40.54 87.45 -8.67
N GLN A 578 -39.95 87.58 -9.87
CA GLN A 578 -39.19 86.52 -10.53
C GLN A 578 -38.00 86.04 -9.67
N GLY A 579 -37.24 86.97 -9.08
CA GLY A 579 -36.13 86.63 -8.19
C GLY A 579 -36.57 85.88 -6.92
N VAL A 580 -37.75 86.19 -6.36
CA VAL A 580 -38.32 85.42 -5.24
C VAL A 580 -38.71 84.00 -5.69
N VAL A 581 -39.41 83.88 -6.82
CA VAL A 581 -39.84 82.60 -7.41
C VAL A 581 -38.64 81.68 -7.69
N ASP A 582 -37.53 82.21 -8.21
CA ASP A 582 -36.35 81.40 -8.51
C ASP A 582 -35.63 80.93 -7.24
N ASN A 583 -35.54 81.77 -6.20
CA ASN A 583 -34.99 81.36 -4.89
C ASN A 583 -35.83 80.25 -4.25
N ASP A 584 -37.16 80.40 -4.25
CA ASP A 584 -38.09 79.39 -3.72
C ASP A 584 -38.06 78.08 -4.51
N ARG A 585 -37.81 78.16 -5.82
CA ARG A 585 -37.67 76.98 -6.68
C ARG A 585 -36.44 76.16 -6.30
N GLU A 586 -35.31 76.81 -5.97
CA GLU A 586 -34.12 76.10 -5.50
C GLU A 586 -34.27 75.59 -4.05
N ASP A 587 -34.94 76.31 -3.14
CA ASP A 587 -35.25 75.80 -1.79
C ASP A 587 -36.14 74.55 -1.83
N TYR A 588 -37.20 74.57 -2.65
CA TYR A 588 -38.05 73.40 -2.90
C TYR A 588 -37.25 72.23 -3.50
N LYS A 589 -36.42 72.47 -4.52
CA LYS A 589 -35.55 71.45 -5.11
C LYS A 589 -34.59 70.85 -4.09
N HIS A 590 -33.96 71.67 -3.26
CA HIS A 590 -33.00 71.24 -2.24
C HIS A 590 -33.69 70.32 -1.21
N LYS A 591 -34.81 70.77 -0.64
CA LYS A 591 -35.60 69.99 0.33
C LYS A 591 -36.10 68.66 -0.26
N LEU A 592 -36.58 68.67 -1.51
CA LEU A 592 -37.03 67.45 -2.19
C LEU A 592 -35.88 66.48 -2.52
N ASN A 593 -34.81 66.96 -3.17
CA ASN A 593 -33.81 66.09 -3.79
C ASN A 593 -32.61 65.77 -2.90
N ASP A 594 -32.22 66.68 -2.01
CA ASP A 594 -31.01 66.53 -1.19
C ASP A 594 -31.35 66.11 0.26
N ILE A 595 -32.61 66.29 0.70
CA ILE A 595 -33.08 65.94 2.05
C ILE A 595 -34.13 64.82 2.01
N GLN A 596 -35.28 65.03 1.35
CA GLN A 596 -36.37 64.05 1.38
C GLN A 596 -35.99 62.74 0.67
N LYS A 597 -35.60 62.78 -0.62
CA LYS A 597 -35.27 61.56 -1.38
C LYS A 597 -34.15 60.73 -0.73
N PRO A 598 -33.02 61.28 -0.24
CA PRO A 598 -31.99 60.50 0.44
C PRO A 598 -32.44 59.87 1.76
N LEU A 599 -33.49 60.39 2.41
CA LEU A 599 -34.13 59.73 3.55
C LEU A 599 -35.07 58.59 3.10
N GLU A 600 -35.82 58.75 2.01
CA GLU A 600 -36.64 57.67 1.42
C GLU A 600 -35.76 56.48 0.96
N ASP A 601 -34.64 56.79 0.30
CA ASP A 601 -33.58 55.85 -0.06
C ASP A 601 -33.02 55.07 1.15
N GLN A 602 -32.89 55.73 2.30
CA GLN A 602 -32.43 55.11 3.54
C GLN A 602 -33.51 54.23 4.18
N VAL A 603 -34.78 54.64 4.12
CA VAL A 603 -35.93 53.83 4.58
C VAL A 603 -35.98 52.51 3.82
N GLU A 604 -35.82 52.50 2.49
CA GLU A 604 -35.79 51.26 1.71
C GLU A 604 -34.61 50.36 2.13
N LYS A 605 -33.39 50.92 2.21
CA LYS A 605 -32.18 50.18 2.58
C LYS A 605 -32.27 49.56 3.97
N PHE A 606 -32.80 50.28 4.96
CA PHE A 606 -33.00 49.74 6.31
C PHE A 606 -34.14 48.71 6.38
N ASN A 607 -35.25 48.89 5.66
CA ASN A 607 -36.30 47.86 5.56
C ASN A 607 -35.73 46.56 4.95
N LYS A 608 -34.92 46.64 3.90
CA LYS A 608 -34.26 45.48 3.29
C LYS A 608 -33.28 44.80 4.26
N ALA A 609 -32.47 45.57 4.99
CA ALA A 609 -31.55 45.05 6.00
C ALA A 609 -32.29 44.36 7.17
N ILE A 610 -33.44 44.89 7.60
CA ILE A 610 -34.33 44.27 8.60
C ILE A 610 -34.84 42.92 8.09
N GLN A 611 -35.35 42.84 6.86
CA GLN A 611 -35.83 41.59 6.26
C GLN A 611 -34.71 40.54 6.16
N ASP A 612 -33.53 40.92 5.66
CA ASP A 612 -32.39 40.00 5.52
C ASP A 612 -31.92 39.47 6.89
N THR A 613 -31.95 40.32 7.93
CA THR A 613 -31.61 39.93 9.30
C THR A 613 -32.67 39.00 9.90
N GLN A 614 -33.96 39.25 9.68
CA GLN A 614 -35.03 38.34 10.09
C GLN A 614 -34.91 36.96 9.43
N ASP A 615 -34.58 36.92 8.13
CA ASP A 615 -34.38 35.65 7.43
C ASP A 615 -33.08 34.95 7.83
N ALA A 616 -32.05 35.69 8.26
CA ALA A 616 -30.87 35.11 8.92
C ALA A 616 -31.26 34.47 10.27
N ILE A 617 -32.01 35.17 11.12
CA ILE A 617 -32.55 34.65 12.39
C ILE A 617 -33.36 33.36 12.18
N LYS A 618 -34.21 33.30 11.14
CA LYS A 618 -34.96 32.07 10.79
C LYS A 618 -34.02 30.92 10.43
N ARG A 619 -32.99 31.17 9.60
CA ARG A 619 -32.00 30.15 9.18
C ARG A 619 -31.19 29.63 10.37
N ILE A 620 -30.67 30.51 11.23
CA ILE A 620 -29.89 30.10 12.41
C ILE A 620 -30.76 29.35 13.41
N ASN A 621 -32.00 29.79 13.69
CA ASN A 621 -32.92 29.04 14.56
C ASN A 621 -33.20 27.63 14.03
N LYS A 622 -33.39 27.45 12.71
CA LYS A 622 -33.54 26.11 12.14
C LYS A 622 -32.28 25.28 12.35
N GLN A 623 -31.10 25.81 12.06
CA GLN A 623 -29.84 25.09 12.25
C GLN A 623 -29.61 24.67 13.72
N ILE A 624 -29.94 25.54 14.69
CA ILE A 624 -29.89 25.19 16.12
C ILE A 624 -30.84 24.03 16.43
N SER A 625 -32.07 24.05 15.88
CA SER A 625 -33.04 22.97 16.09
C SER A 625 -32.62 21.65 15.43
N ASP A 626 -31.99 21.72 14.25
CA ASP A 626 -31.44 20.55 13.54
C ASP A 626 -30.25 19.97 14.35
N ASP A 627 -29.27 20.81 14.71
CA ASP A 627 -28.10 20.43 15.51
C ASP A 627 -28.51 19.81 16.87
N GLN A 628 -29.58 20.30 17.49
CA GLN A 628 -30.13 19.76 18.75
C GLN A 628 -30.76 18.36 18.57
N SER A 629 -31.44 18.12 17.44
CA SER A 629 -32.01 16.81 17.11
C SER A 629 -30.91 15.77 16.84
N ASP A 630 -29.87 16.18 16.10
CA ASP A 630 -28.67 15.36 15.90
C ASP A 630 -27.93 15.12 17.22
N LEU A 631 -27.80 16.12 18.10
CA LEU A 631 -27.13 15.97 19.39
C LEU A 631 -27.82 14.93 20.30
N LEU A 632 -29.15 14.88 20.30
CA LEU A 632 -29.91 13.82 20.99
C LEU A 632 -29.58 12.44 20.40
N THR A 633 -29.65 12.32 19.07
CA THR A 633 -29.35 11.08 18.35
C THR A 633 -27.92 10.58 18.60
N GLN A 634 -26.92 11.48 18.59
CA GLN A 634 -25.52 11.12 18.88
C GLN A 634 -25.31 10.74 20.36
N LYS A 635 -26.05 11.33 21.31
CA LYS A 635 -26.01 10.93 22.73
C LYS A 635 -26.57 9.53 22.96
N ASP A 636 -27.66 9.16 22.30
CA ASP A 636 -28.22 7.80 22.38
C ASP A 636 -27.31 6.77 21.71
N ASN A 637 -26.67 7.12 20.60
CA ASN A 637 -25.65 6.27 19.96
C ASN A 637 -24.41 6.08 20.86
N LEU A 638 -23.92 7.16 21.49
CA LEU A 638 -22.83 7.12 22.47
C LEU A 638 -23.19 6.22 23.65
N LYS A 639 -24.41 6.33 24.19
CA LYS A 639 -24.89 5.47 25.28
C LYS A 639 -24.90 3.99 24.86
N GLN A 640 -25.48 3.67 23.71
CA GLN A 640 -25.54 2.30 23.19
C GLN A 640 -24.15 1.71 22.94
N ALA A 641 -23.23 2.48 22.36
CA ALA A 641 -21.83 2.07 22.18
C ALA A 641 -21.14 1.83 23.53
N THR A 642 -21.36 2.71 24.51
CA THR A 642 -20.77 2.63 25.85
C THR A 642 -21.26 1.39 26.61
N ASP A 643 -22.56 1.11 26.57
CA ASP A 643 -23.13 -0.05 27.24
C ASP A 643 -22.68 -1.35 26.55
N ARG A 644 -22.58 -1.38 25.21
CA ARG A 644 -22.01 -2.50 24.45
C ARG A 644 -20.53 -2.73 24.76
N TYR A 645 -19.72 -1.67 24.88
CA TYR A 645 -18.31 -1.76 25.27
C TYR A 645 -18.14 -2.35 26.67
N LYS A 646 -18.94 -1.90 27.66
CA LYS A 646 -18.97 -2.49 29.01
C LYS A 646 -19.33 -3.97 28.98
N THR A 647 -20.39 -4.36 28.26
CA THR A 647 -20.83 -5.77 28.16
C THR A 647 -19.76 -6.68 27.55
N LEU A 648 -19.10 -6.24 26.47
CA LEU A 648 -18.04 -7.01 25.83
C LEU A 648 -16.79 -7.12 26.72
N THR A 649 -16.45 -6.07 27.46
CA THR A 649 -15.35 -6.07 28.43
C THR A 649 -15.60 -7.09 29.55
N ALA A 650 -16.77 -7.03 30.21
CA ALA A 650 -17.13 -7.99 31.26
C ALA A 650 -17.17 -9.46 30.74
N SER A 651 -17.61 -9.67 29.49
CA SER A 651 -17.58 -11.00 28.85
C SER A 651 -16.16 -11.54 28.65
N GLN A 652 -15.15 -10.67 28.51
CA GLN A 652 -13.76 -11.08 28.32
C GLN A 652 -13.10 -11.55 29.61
N ASP A 653 -13.36 -10.92 30.75
CA ASP A 653 -12.79 -11.32 32.03
C ASP A 653 -13.22 -12.75 32.43
N GLU A 654 -14.50 -13.10 32.20
CA GLU A 654 -15.02 -14.45 32.40
C GLU A 654 -14.34 -15.49 31.47
N LYS A 655 -14.04 -15.13 30.21
CA LYS A 655 -13.29 -15.98 29.28
C LYS A 655 -11.84 -16.19 29.72
N VAL A 656 -11.16 -15.14 30.18
CA VAL A 656 -9.78 -15.20 30.69
C VAL A 656 -9.68 -16.09 31.93
N LYS A 657 -10.67 -16.00 32.84
CA LYS A 657 -10.81 -16.87 34.02
C LYS A 657 -10.97 -18.35 33.63
N ASN A 658 -11.82 -18.65 32.64
CA ASN A 658 -12.02 -20.02 32.15
C ASN A 658 -10.79 -20.62 31.46
N TYR A 659 -10.05 -19.83 30.66
CA TYR A 659 -8.78 -20.27 30.07
C TYR A 659 -7.72 -20.62 31.13
N LYS A 660 -7.57 -19.78 32.17
CA LYS A 660 -6.65 -20.05 33.30
C LYS A 660 -7.00 -21.36 34.04
N ALA A 661 -8.28 -21.68 34.19
CA ALA A 661 -8.73 -22.95 34.78
C ALA A 661 -8.35 -24.16 33.90
N ALA A 662 -8.56 -24.08 32.58
CA ALA A 662 -8.21 -25.16 31.65
C ALA A 662 -6.70 -25.49 31.68
N VAL A 663 -5.84 -24.47 31.72
CA VAL A 663 -4.38 -24.64 31.78
C VAL A 663 -3.92 -25.33 33.07
N LYS A 664 -4.61 -25.12 34.20
CA LYS A 664 -4.33 -25.83 35.46
C LYS A 664 -4.61 -27.34 35.33
N THR A 665 -5.78 -27.71 34.83
CA THR A 665 -6.19 -29.11 34.63
C THR A 665 -5.27 -29.85 33.64
N GLN A 666 -4.81 -29.15 32.59
CA GLN A 666 -3.82 -29.67 31.64
C GLN A 666 -2.51 -30.11 32.32
N LYS A 667 -2.06 -29.34 33.33
CA LYS A 667 -0.83 -29.60 34.10
C LYS A 667 -0.97 -30.78 35.08
N GLU A 668 -2.15 -30.92 35.67
CA GLU A 668 -2.48 -32.03 36.57
C GLU A 668 -2.54 -33.36 35.79
N ALA A 669 -3.16 -33.35 34.60
CA ALA A 669 -3.19 -34.50 33.70
C ALA A 669 -1.79 -34.90 33.16
N GLU A 670 -0.91 -33.93 32.91
CA GLU A 670 0.49 -34.18 32.52
C GLU A 670 1.25 -34.94 33.60
N THR A 671 1.08 -34.51 34.85
CA THR A 671 1.75 -35.09 36.02
C THR A 671 1.29 -36.53 36.26
N ALA A 672 -0.02 -36.78 36.18
CA ALA A 672 -0.59 -38.12 36.35
C ALA A 672 -0.11 -39.13 35.28
N LEU A 673 0.13 -38.68 34.05
CA LEU A 673 0.66 -39.51 32.96
C LEU A 673 2.14 -39.90 33.18
N ASN A 674 2.96 -38.99 33.72
CA ASN A 674 4.37 -39.28 33.99
C ASN A 674 4.52 -40.38 35.06
N ASN A 675 3.84 -40.24 36.19
CA ASN A 675 3.90 -41.20 37.31
C ASN A 675 3.48 -42.63 36.89
N ALA A 676 2.47 -42.75 36.02
CA ALA A 676 2.05 -44.03 35.46
C ALA A 676 3.12 -44.68 34.57
N ASN A 677 3.85 -43.88 33.76
CA ASN A 677 4.93 -44.37 32.91
C ASN A 677 6.14 -44.86 33.73
N GLU A 678 6.50 -44.15 34.81
CA GLU A 678 7.61 -44.53 35.70
C GLU A 678 7.31 -45.86 36.43
N THR A 679 6.10 -46.00 36.95
CA THR A 679 5.61 -47.23 37.60
C THR A 679 5.70 -48.43 36.65
N LEU A 680 5.25 -48.26 35.40
CA LEU A 680 5.32 -49.29 34.35
C LEU A 680 6.76 -49.61 33.91
N ALA A 681 7.68 -48.64 33.97
CA ALA A 681 9.09 -48.86 33.64
C ALA A 681 9.80 -49.71 34.70
N GLN A 682 9.52 -49.48 35.99
CA GLN A 682 10.10 -50.25 37.09
C GLN A 682 9.62 -51.71 37.08
N ALA A 683 8.31 -51.97 36.90
CA ALA A 683 7.80 -53.34 36.81
C ALA A 683 8.47 -54.18 35.69
N LYS A 684 8.75 -53.55 34.53
CA LYS A 684 9.46 -54.19 33.39
C LYS A 684 10.92 -54.54 33.70
N LYS A 685 11.61 -53.71 34.48
CA LYS A 685 12.98 -53.96 34.96
C LYS A 685 13.02 -55.18 35.89
N ASP A 686 12.07 -55.28 36.82
CA ASP A 686 12.05 -56.36 37.81
C ASP A 686 11.67 -57.71 37.20
N LEU A 687 10.75 -57.75 36.22
CA LEU A 687 10.48 -58.97 35.44
C LEU A 687 11.73 -59.46 34.72
N THR A 688 12.48 -58.54 34.09
CA THR A 688 13.70 -58.86 33.33
C THR A 688 14.77 -59.51 34.24
N GLN A 689 14.95 -59.00 35.45
CA GLN A 689 15.87 -59.61 36.42
C GLN A 689 15.36 -60.97 36.91
N ALA A 690 14.08 -61.10 37.23
CA ALA A 690 13.52 -62.37 37.69
C ALA A 690 13.66 -63.50 36.65
N GLN A 691 13.49 -63.17 35.36
CA GLN A 691 13.69 -64.09 34.23
C GLN A 691 15.16 -64.48 34.04
N LYS A 692 16.11 -63.55 34.27
CA LYS A 692 17.56 -63.82 34.15
C LYS A 692 18.07 -64.83 35.18
N ASP A 693 17.51 -64.81 36.38
CA ASP A 693 17.95 -65.64 37.51
C ASP A 693 17.44 -67.10 37.46
N LEU A 694 16.32 -67.35 36.77
CA LEU A 694 15.63 -68.64 36.75
C LEU A 694 16.46 -69.81 36.16
N PRO A 695 17.23 -69.65 35.05
CA PRO A 695 18.02 -70.74 34.49
C PRO A 695 19.08 -71.28 35.45
N THR A 696 19.73 -70.40 36.21
CA THR A 696 20.76 -70.78 37.19
C THR A 696 20.19 -71.68 38.28
N LEU A 697 19.01 -71.37 38.81
CA LEU A 697 18.34 -72.20 39.82
C LEU A 697 17.96 -73.57 39.25
N LYS A 698 17.51 -73.65 37.99
CA LYS A 698 17.20 -74.92 37.31
C LYS A 698 18.44 -75.79 37.10
N GLN A 699 19.59 -75.17 36.80
CA GLN A 699 20.87 -75.88 36.74
C GLN A 699 21.23 -76.48 38.11
N THR A 700 21.17 -75.68 39.18
CA THR A 700 21.48 -76.15 40.54
C THR A 700 20.58 -77.30 41.00
N ALA A 701 19.27 -77.25 40.70
CA ALA A 701 18.36 -78.36 40.97
C ALA A 701 18.73 -79.65 40.23
N THR A 702 19.18 -79.52 38.98
CA THR A 702 19.66 -80.66 38.16
C THR A 702 20.93 -81.27 38.74
N GLU A 703 21.89 -80.44 39.16
CA GLU A 703 23.17 -80.89 39.76
C GLU A 703 22.95 -81.64 41.09
N LYS A 704 22.03 -81.17 41.93
CA LYS A 704 21.65 -81.89 43.17
C LYS A 704 20.86 -83.17 42.88
N GLY A 705 20.04 -83.18 41.83
CA GLY A 705 19.38 -84.40 41.35
C GLY A 705 20.35 -85.50 40.96
N ASN A 706 21.39 -85.18 40.19
CA ASN A 706 22.44 -86.14 39.82
C ASN A 706 23.21 -86.63 41.06
N THR A 707 23.59 -85.71 41.97
CA THR A 707 24.31 -86.04 43.22
C THR A 707 23.55 -87.09 44.06
N ALA A 708 22.22 -87.00 44.14
CA ALA A 708 21.39 -87.97 44.86
C ALA A 708 21.33 -89.34 44.18
N LYS A 709 21.33 -89.37 42.84
CA LYS A 709 21.36 -90.61 42.05
C LYS A 709 22.68 -91.36 42.22
N ASP A 710 23.81 -90.66 42.10
CA ASP A 710 25.15 -91.27 42.20
C ASP A 710 25.39 -91.83 43.61
N ALA A 711 24.85 -91.19 44.65
CA ALA A 711 24.88 -91.69 46.01
C ALA A 711 24.06 -92.97 46.20
N GLN A 712 22.92 -93.12 45.49
CA GLN A 712 22.08 -94.31 45.56
C GLN A 712 22.75 -95.52 44.89
N THR A 713 23.27 -95.38 43.67
CA THR A 713 23.93 -96.51 42.97
C THR A 713 25.06 -97.11 43.82
N LYS A 714 25.85 -96.27 44.49
CA LYS A 714 26.93 -96.71 45.38
C LYS A 714 26.44 -97.41 46.66
N LEU A 715 25.20 -97.19 47.09
CA LEU A 715 24.57 -97.96 48.16
C LEU A 715 24.19 -99.36 47.68
N ASP A 716 23.66 -99.45 46.46
CA ASP A 716 23.18 -100.69 45.87
C ASP A 716 24.36 -101.67 45.62
N ASP A 717 25.48 -101.16 45.10
CA ASP A 717 26.73 -101.93 44.91
C ASP A 717 27.25 -102.55 46.23
N LEU A 718 27.21 -101.79 47.34
CA LEU A 718 27.68 -102.25 48.65
C LEU A 718 26.74 -103.33 49.24
N LYS A 719 25.44 -103.25 48.95
CA LYS A 719 24.47 -104.28 49.35
C LYS A 719 24.70 -105.59 48.60
N GLN A 720 25.05 -105.53 47.31
CA GLN A 720 25.38 -106.74 46.54
C GLN A 720 26.62 -107.46 47.10
N HIS A 721 27.69 -106.75 47.46
CA HIS A 721 28.89 -107.37 48.06
C HIS A 721 28.58 -108.13 49.36
N VAL A 722 27.65 -107.61 50.18
CA VAL A 722 27.19 -108.28 51.41
C VAL A 722 26.41 -109.57 51.10
N GLU A 723 25.62 -109.63 50.02
CA GLU A 723 24.95 -110.87 49.61
C GLU A 723 25.91 -111.88 48.97
N ASP A 724 26.91 -111.43 48.19
CA ASP A 724 27.90 -112.31 47.56
C ASP A 724 28.75 -113.04 48.62
N LEU A 725 29.12 -112.35 49.71
CA LEU A 725 29.81 -112.95 50.86
C LEU A 725 28.99 -114.07 51.54
N LYS A 726 27.67 -113.91 51.70
CA LYS A 726 26.81 -114.96 52.28
C LYS A 726 26.77 -116.23 51.42
N ASN A 727 26.93 -116.09 50.11
CA ASN A 727 26.80 -117.18 49.13
C ASN A 727 28.13 -117.83 48.73
N ALA A 728 29.26 -117.36 49.27
CA ALA A 728 30.61 -117.70 48.80
C ALA A 728 30.89 -119.21 48.72
N ALA A 729 30.46 -120.00 49.71
CA ALA A 729 30.69 -121.45 49.74
C ALA A 729 30.05 -122.18 48.55
N THR A 730 28.84 -121.77 48.15
CA THR A 730 28.12 -122.31 46.98
C THR A 730 28.80 -121.90 45.68
N ILE A 731 29.31 -120.67 45.61
CA ILE A 731 30.04 -120.14 44.44
C ILE A 731 31.34 -120.94 44.20
N LEU A 732 32.05 -121.31 45.27
CA LEU A 732 33.26 -122.15 45.21
C LEU A 732 32.98 -123.59 44.75
N ALA A 733 31.91 -124.22 45.23
CA ALA A 733 31.55 -125.58 44.84
C ALA A 733 31.28 -125.69 43.32
N ASN A 734 30.51 -124.75 42.77
CA ASN A 734 30.19 -124.69 41.35
C ASN A 734 31.44 -124.43 40.48
N ALA A 735 32.38 -123.62 40.96
CA ALA A 735 33.63 -123.33 40.24
C ALA A 735 34.55 -124.56 40.15
N LYS A 736 34.66 -125.35 41.24
CA LYS A 736 35.43 -126.61 41.26
C LYS A 736 34.90 -127.63 40.25
N GLN A 737 33.58 -127.78 40.14
CA GLN A 737 32.97 -128.71 39.20
C GLN A 737 33.26 -128.34 37.72
N ALA A 738 33.36 -127.05 37.41
CA ALA A 738 33.68 -126.57 36.06
C ALA A 738 35.12 -126.89 35.61
N VAL A 739 36.08 -126.93 36.54
CA VAL A 739 37.49 -127.26 36.24
C VAL A 739 37.63 -128.70 35.75
N THR A 740 37.04 -129.66 36.48
CA THR A 740 37.10 -131.10 36.14
C THR A 740 36.52 -131.41 34.77
N ALA A 741 35.42 -130.74 34.40
CA ALA A 741 34.81 -130.86 33.08
C ALA A 741 35.71 -130.30 31.96
N ALA A 742 36.36 -129.15 32.20
CA ALA A 742 37.23 -128.52 31.21
C ALA A 742 38.53 -129.30 30.96
N GLN A 743 39.11 -129.91 32.01
CA GLN A 743 40.33 -130.74 31.92
C GLN A 743 40.12 -131.91 30.95
N THR A 744 39.06 -132.70 31.18
CA THR A 744 38.71 -133.89 30.39
C THR A 744 38.53 -133.57 28.88
N ALA A 745 37.98 -132.39 28.57
CA ALA A 745 37.79 -131.93 27.20
C ALA A 745 39.10 -131.51 26.49
N TYR A 746 40.08 -130.98 27.24
CA TYR A 746 41.39 -130.63 26.70
C TYR A 746 42.23 -131.86 26.36
N ASP A 747 42.34 -132.81 27.28
CA ASP A 747 43.18 -134.00 27.11
C ASP A 747 42.74 -134.85 25.89
N THR A 748 41.42 -134.94 25.68
CA THR A 748 40.81 -135.58 24.51
C THR A 748 41.17 -134.86 23.20
N ALA A 749 41.11 -133.52 23.19
CA ALA A 749 41.42 -132.72 21.99
C ALA A 749 42.92 -132.79 21.63
N LYS A 750 43.81 -132.78 22.63
CA LYS A 750 45.26 -132.83 22.41
C LYS A 750 45.68 -134.12 21.70
N LYS A 751 45.16 -135.28 22.12
CA LYS A 751 45.51 -136.59 21.53
C LYS A 751 45.27 -136.62 20.02
N ASN A 752 44.11 -136.13 19.57
CA ASN A 752 43.74 -136.12 18.15
C ASN A 752 44.67 -135.23 17.30
N TYR A 753 45.19 -134.14 17.87
CA TYR A 753 46.23 -133.32 17.23
C TYR A 753 47.56 -134.07 17.13
N ASP A 754 48.03 -134.69 18.21
CA ASP A 754 49.32 -135.40 18.26
C ASP A 754 49.37 -136.52 17.20
N ASP A 755 48.30 -137.32 17.07
CA ASP A 755 48.20 -138.42 16.11
C ASP A 755 48.21 -137.91 14.64
N ALA A 756 47.52 -136.80 14.34
CA ALA A 756 47.49 -136.23 12.99
C ALA A 756 48.83 -135.57 12.59
N ASN A 757 49.50 -134.92 13.54
CA ASN A 757 50.79 -134.27 13.34
C ASN A 757 51.91 -135.27 13.03
N LYS A 758 51.79 -136.50 13.55
CA LYS A 758 52.74 -137.60 13.27
C LYS A 758 52.75 -138.02 11.79
N VAL A 759 51.62 -137.93 11.09
CA VAL A 759 51.52 -138.26 9.65
C VAL A 759 52.14 -137.18 8.78
N LEU A 760 51.97 -135.90 9.14
CA LEU A 760 52.54 -134.76 8.41
C LEU A 760 54.08 -134.85 8.34
N ASN A 761 54.71 -135.18 9.46
CA ASN A 761 56.16 -135.18 9.63
C ASN A 761 56.84 -136.50 9.21
N GLY A 762 56.11 -137.42 8.56
CA GLY A 762 56.64 -138.66 8.01
C GLY A 762 57.00 -138.56 6.52
N ASP A 763 56.52 -139.50 5.73
CA ASP A 763 56.84 -139.64 4.31
C ASP A 763 56.53 -138.37 3.48
N LEU A 764 55.45 -137.66 3.82
CA LEU A 764 55.06 -136.42 3.15
C LEU A 764 56.13 -135.32 3.30
N LYS A 765 56.67 -135.12 4.51
CA LYS A 765 57.76 -134.17 4.79
C LYS A 765 58.99 -134.54 3.97
N THR A 766 59.38 -135.81 4.02
CA THR A 766 60.57 -136.35 3.37
C THR A 766 60.50 -136.20 1.84
N ASN A 767 59.35 -136.48 1.24
CA ASN A 767 59.14 -136.36 -0.20
C ASN A 767 59.13 -134.89 -0.67
N LYS A 768 58.63 -133.95 0.14
CA LYS A 768 58.66 -132.52 -0.16
C LYS A 768 60.08 -131.96 -0.09
N ASP A 769 60.79 -132.23 1.00
CA ASP A 769 62.19 -131.79 1.19
C ASP A 769 63.12 -132.31 0.08
N ALA A 770 62.91 -133.56 -0.39
CA ALA A 770 63.67 -134.17 -1.47
C ALA A 770 63.39 -133.56 -2.87
N ALA A 771 62.26 -132.86 -3.04
CA ALA A 771 61.97 -132.09 -4.24
C ALA A 771 62.60 -130.69 -4.16
N ASP A 772 62.42 -129.98 -3.04
CA ASP A 772 63.03 -128.67 -2.76
C ASP A 772 64.56 -128.71 -2.89
N ALA A 773 65.19 -129.78 -2.41
CA ALA A 773 66.64 -129.99 -2.53
C ALA A 773 67.13 -130.04 -3.99
N LYS A 774 66.33 -130.59 -4.92
CA LYS A 774 66.68 -130.65 -6.35
C LYS A 774 66.54 -129.29 -7.03
N VAL A 775 65.52 -128.51 -6.67
CA VAL A 775 65.38 -127.12 -7.12
C VAL A 775 66.55 -126.27 -6.60
N THR A 776 66.90 -126.43 -5.33
CA THR A 776 68.02 -125.72 -4.68
C THR A 776 69.36 -126.08 -5.31
N ALA A 777 69.62 -127.36 -5.59
CA ALA A 777 70.85 -127.79 -6.25
C ALA A 777 71.00 -127.22 -7.66
N ALA A 778 69.92 -127.18 -8.45
CA ALA A 778 69.93 -126.60 -9.79
C ALA A 778 70.08 -125.06 -9.77
N GLN A 779 69.52 -124.38 -8.75
CA GLN A 779 69.70 -122.94 -8.55
C GLN A 779 71.15 -122.62 -8.21
N ASN A 780 71.73 -123.34 -7.24
CA ASN A 780 73.14 -123.19 -6.87
C ASN A 780 74.08 -123.42 -8.07
N ALA A 781 73.83 -124.44 -8.91
CA ALA A 781 74.65 -124.72 -10.08
C ALA A 781 74.61 -123.59 -11.15
N TYR A 782 73.46 -122.93 -11.31
CA TYR A 782 73.33 -121.74 -12.17
C TYR A 782 74.10 -120.55 -11.58
N ASP A 783 73.95 -120.27 -10.28
CA ASP A 783 74.63 -119.16 -9.61
C ASP A 783 76.17 -119.38 -9.56
N GLU A 784 76.63 -120.62 -9.40
CA GLU A 784 78.05 -120.98 -9.42
C GLU A 784 78.69 -120.80 -10.81
N ALA A 785 77.95 -121.08 -11.90
CA ALA A 785 78.41 -120.80 -13.26
C ALA A 785 78.58 -119.28 -13.50
N VAL A 786 77.63 -118.46 -13.00
CA VAL A 786 77.73 -116.99 -13.06
C VAL A 786 78.94 -116.49 -12.26
N ALA A 787 79.22 -117.08 -11.09
CA ALA A 787 80.39 -116.73 -10.28
C ALA A 787 81.73 -117.09 -10.95
N LYS A 788 81.81 -118.25 -11.64
CA LYS A 788 83.00 -118.66 -12.40
C LYS A 788 83.28 -117.73 -13.58
N LEU A 789 82.23 -117.36 -14.33
CA LEU A 789 82.31 -116.36 -15.40
C LEU A 789 82.83 -114.99 -14.90
N GLN A 790 82.42 -114.54 -13.71
CA GLN A 790 82.96 -113.31 -13.12
C GLN A 790 84.43 -113.48 -12.70
N THR A 791 84.77 -114.59 -12.04
CA THR A 791 86.13 -114.90 -11.60
C THR A 791 87.13 -114.94 -12.77
N ALA A 792 86.72 -115.47 -13.93
CA ALA A 792 87.53 -115.46 -15.15
C ALA A 792 87.81 -114.04 -15.68
N LYS A 793 86.84 -113.12 -15.59
CA LYS A 793 87.00 -111.71 -15.97
C LYS A 793 87.94 -110.97 -15.01
N ASP A 794 87.81 -111.23 -13.71
CA ASP A 794 88.65 -110.62 -12.67
C ASP A 794 90.11 -111.11 -12.75
N ALA A 795 90.33 -112.36 -13.14
CA ALA A 795 91.67 -112.92 -13.34
C ALA A 795 92.40 -112.28 -14.53
N LEU A 796 91.70 -112.03 -15.64
CA LEU A 796 92.25 -111.32 -16.81
C LEU A 796 92.73 -109.91 -16.43
N ALA A 797 91.95 -109.16 -15.64
CA ALA A 797 92.32 -107.82 -15.17
C ALA A 797 93.58 -107.84 -14.28
N LYS A 798 93.71 -108.84 -13.39
CA LYS A 798 94.91 -109.00 -12.54
C LYS A 798 96.19 -109.30 -13.34
N ALA A 799 96.09 -110.13 -14.37
CA ALA A 799 97.23 -110.43 -15.25
C ALA A 799 97.75 -109.19 -15.98
N GLN A 800 96.84 -108.27 -16.34
CA GLN A 800 97.19 -107.00 -16.98
C GLN A 800 97.85 -106.01 -16.02
N GLN A 801 97.39 -105.91 -14.77
CA GLN A 801 97.99 -105.01 -13.77
C GLN A 801 99.42 -105.42 -13.41
N ALA A 802 99.68 -106.71 -13.20
CA ALA A 802 100.98 -107.19 -12.70
C ALA A 802 102.15 -106.94 -13.67
N LEU A 803 101.90 -106.77 -14.98
CA LEU A 803 102.91 -106.37 -15.96
C LEU A 803 103.31 -104.89 -15.78
N GLN A 804 102.35 -104.01 -15.45
CA GLN A 804 102.61 -102.58 -15.27
C GLN A 804 103.43 -102.30 -14.01
N ASP A 805 103.10 -102.97 -12.90
CA ASP A 805 103.77 -102.80 -11.59
C ASP A 805 105.28 -103.14 -11.64
N ILE A 806 105.72 -103.92 -12.64
CA ILE A 806 107.12 -104.29 -12.89
C ILE A 806 107.88 -103.17 -13.60
N LEU A 807 107.30 -102.61 -14.67
CA LEU A 807 107.92 -101.57 -15.50
C LEU A 807 108.18 -100.27 -14.72
N ASP A 808 107.24 -99.89 -13.85
CA ASP A 808 107.34 -98.66 -13.07
C ASP A 808 108.46 -98.71 -12.01
N ALA A 809 108.94 -99.90 -11.64
CA ALA A 809 109.93 -100.11 -10.58
C ALA A 809 111.39 -99.86 -11.03
N GLU A 810 111.78 -100.27 -12.24
CA GLU A 810 113.14 -100.03 -12.75
C GLU A 810 113.38 -98.55 -13.08
N TYR A 811 112.34 -97.85 -13.54
CA TYR A 811 112.41 -96.42 -13.87
C TYR A 811 112.79 -95.54 -12.66
N ALA A 812 112.35 -95.91 -11.46
CA ALA A 812 112.49 -95.11 -10.24
C ALA A 812 113.95 -94.97 -9.72
N GLN A 813 114.89 -95.83 -10.10
CA GLN A 813 116.32 -95.63 -9.80
C GLN A 813 117.03 -94.65 -10.75
N SER A 814 116.41 -94.30 -11.89
CA SER A 814 117.08 -93.52 -12.94
C SER A 814 116.93 -92.00 -12.80
N ILE A 815 115.91 -91.50 -12.08
CA ILE A 815 115.48 -90.11 -12.18
C ILE A 815 115.33 -89.39 -10.82
N ILE A 816 116.27 -88.49 -10.56
CA ILE A 816 116.04 -87.29 -9.74
C ILE A 816 115.29 -86.25 -10.62
N THR A 817 113.96 -86.34 -10.73
CA THR A 817 113.05 -85.21 -11.09
C THR A 817 111.54 -85.51 -10.91
N SER A 818 110.91 -84.85 -9.92
CA SER A 818 109.55 -84.22 -9.91
C SER A 818 108.22 -84.94 -10.29
N GLY A 819 107.18 -84.82 -9.41
CA GLY A 819 105.79 -84.45 -9.82
C GLY A 819 104.55 -85.26 -9.30
N PRO A 820 103.55 -84.68 -8.57
CA PRO A 820 102.31 -85.38 -8.07
C PRO A 820 100.93 -84.62 -8.19
N VAL A 821 99.80 -85.15 -7.60
CA VAL A 821 98.55 -84.46 -7.01
C VAL A 821 97.08 -84.92 -7.46
N GLU A 822 95.99 -84.49 -6.74
CA GLU A 822 94.63 -85.10 -6.43
C GLU A 822 93.28 -84.44 -7.02
N THR A 823 92.04 -84.66 -6.43
CA THR A 823 91.10 -83.66 -5.70
C THR A 823 89.50 -83.75 -5.74
N LYS A 824 88.71 -82.82 -5.05
CA LYS A 824 87.27 -82.86 -4.48
C LYS A 824 86.54 -81.41 -4.35
N LYS A 825 85.25 -81.01 -3.99
CA LYS A 825 83.77 -81.46 -3.89
C LYS A 825 82.70 -80.39 -3.25
N THR A 826 81.40 -80.25 -3.71
CA THR A 826 80.07 -79.66 -3.10
C THR A 826 79.78 -78.12 -2.86
N ASP A 827 78.60 -77.45 -2.52
CA ASP A 827 77.13 -77.73 -2.09
C ASP A 827 76.01 -76.57 -2.33
N THR A 828 74.82 -76.49 -1.61
CA THR A 828 73.49 -75.76 -1.97
C THR A 828 72.49 -75.16 -0.86
N GLN A 829 71.50 -74.20 -1.14
CA GLN A 829 70.16 -73.87 -0.43
C GLN A 829 69.25 -72.59 -0.86
N GLU A 830 68.16 -72.14 -0.12
CA GLU A 830 66.91 -71.35 -0.60
C GLU A 830 66.37 -69.91 -0.02
N PRO A 831 65.14 -69.60 0.58
CA PRO A 831 64.12 -68.57 0.07
C PRO A 831 63.25 -67.57 1.01
N VAL A 832 62.25 -66.79 0.43
CA VAL A 832 60.98 -66.04 0.91
C VAL A 832 60.98 -64.61 1.65
N LYS A 833 59.94 -63.71 1.93
CA LYS A 833 58.40 -63.55 1.88
C LYS A 833 57.79 -62.07 2.20
N THR A 834 56.64 -61.58 1.62
CA THR A 834 55.52 -60.64 2.15
C THR A 834 55.18 -59.09 1.75
N PRO A 835 54.67 -58.08 2.57
CA PRO A 835 53.42 -57.23 2.27
C PRO A 835 53.26 -55.65 2.59
N GLU A 836 52.04 -55.01 2.38
CA GLU A 836 51.37 -53.73 2.96
C GLU A 836 51.19 -52.32 2.22
N THR A 837 50.44 -51.30 2.81
CA THR A 837 49.68 -50.13 2.16
C THR A 837 49.38 -48.79 3.00
N LYS A 838 48.74 -47.67 2.45
CA LYS A 838 47.90 -46.47 3.03
C LYS A 838 48.19 -45.01 2.40
N THR A 839 47.58 -43.76 2.56
CA THR A 839 46.24 -43.03 2.79
C THR A 839 46.28 -41.43 2.51
N ASN A 840 45.17 -40.60 2.70
CA ASN A 840 45.05 -39.08 3.00
C ASN A 840 44.50 -37.95 1.99
N ASP A 841 44.05 -36.72 2.43
CA ASP A 841 43.43 -35.51 1.66
C ASP A 841 43.27 -34.12 2.45
N ILE A 842 43.14 -32.87 1.83
CA ILE A 842 42.86 -31.47 2.43
C ILE A 842 42.30 -30.36 1.42
N SER A 843 41.99 -29.06 1.79
CA SER A 843 41.11 -28.12 0.99
C SER A 843 41.28 -26.55 1.08
N THR A 844 41.15 -25.81 -0.07
CA THR A 844 40.86 -24.33 -0.17
C THR A 844 39.39 -23.96 -0.55
N ALA A 845 38.94 -22.70 -0.39
CA ALA A 845 37.51 -22.30 -0.30
C ALA A 845 36.57 -22.59 -1.49
N SER A 846 35.27 -22.79 -1.20
CA SER A 846 34.28 -23.38 -2.13
C SER A 846 32.85 -23.37 -1.57
N LYS A 847 31.82 -23.30 -2.42
CA LYS A 847 30.44 -23.59 -1.99
C LYS A 847 30.26 -25.12 -1.94
N LYS A 848 29.74 -25.67 -0.83
CA LYS A 848 29.50 -27.11 -0.66
C LYS A 848 28.03 -27.43 -0.94
N ILE A 849 27.72 -27.97 -2.13
CA ILE A 849 26.34 -28.32 -2.53
C ILE A 849 26.15 -29.84 -2.40
N ARG A 850 25.01 -30.25 -1.83
CA ARG A 850 24.69 -31.66 -1.55
C ARG A 850 24.16 -32.34 -2.82
N LEU A 851 24.73 -33.48 -3.18
CA LEU A 851 24.17 -34.34 -4.24
C LEU A 851 22.86 -34.99 -3.77
N THR A 852 21.90 -35.06 -4.67
CA THR A 852 20.59 -35.69 -4.45
C THR A 852 20.58 -37.13 -4.98
N HIS A 853 21.34 -37.38 -6.05
CA HIS A 853 21.49 -38.68 -6.71
C HIS A 853 22.96 -39.08 -6.82
N ASN A 854 23.22 -40.36 -7.13
CA ASN A 854 24.56 -40.80 -7.50
C ASN A 854 24.96 -40.15 -8.83
N ALA A 855 26.18 -39.61 -8.92
CA ALA A 855 26.52 -38.64 -9.93
C ALA A 855 27.87 -38.93 -10.61
N PHE A 856 27.82 -39.23 -11.90
CA PHE A 856 29.02 -39.37 -12.73
C PHE A 856 29.82 -38.06 -12.79
N ILE A 857 31.15 -38.20 -12.80
CA ILE A 857 32.07 -37.08 -13.05
C ILE A 857 32.34 -37.03 -14.56
N TYR A 858 32.23 -35.84 -15.14
CA TYR A 858 32.43 -35.56 -16.54
C TYR A 858 33.68 -34.69 -16.75
N ASP A 859 34.29 -34.80 -17.92
CA ASP A 859 35.41 -33.95 -18.35
C ASP A 859 34.92 -32.62 -18.98
N LYS A 860 35.86 -31.82 -19.51
CA LYS A 860 35.55 -30.55 -20.20
C LYS A 860 34.77 -30.70 -21.51
N HIS A 861 34.66 -31.91 -22.06
CA HIS A 861 33.94 -32.24 -23.30
C HIS A 861 32.59 -32.93 -23.03
N GLY A 862 32.23 -33.13 -21.76
CA GLY A 862 30.99 -33.81 -21.38
C GLY A 862 31.05 -35.34 -21.52
N LYS A 863 32.24 -35.93 -21.70
CA LYS A 863 32.44 -37.38 -21.62
C LYS A 863 32.62 -37.80 -20.16
N VAL A 864 32.21 -39.02 -19.81
CA VAL A 864 32.30 -39.54 -18.44
C VAL A 864 33.72 -40.00 -18.13
N VAL A 865 34.31 -39.48 -17.06
CA VAL A 865 35.67 -39.84 -16.62
C VAL A 865 35.69 -41.28 -16.13
N ARG A 866 36.63 -42.10 -16.64
CA ARG A 866 36.85 -43.50 -16.25
C ARG A 866 38.26 -43.69 -15.64
N LYS A 867 38.50 -44.80 -14.96
CA LYS A 867 39.83 -45.37 -14.67
C LYS A 867 39.77 -46.86 -14.99
N GLY A 868 40.39 -47.26 -16.10
CA GLY A 868 40.15 -48.59 -16.69
C GLY A 868 38.66 -48.79 -17.02
N LEU A 869 38.15 -50.00 -16.79
CA LEU A 869 36.73 -50.34 -16.99
C LEU A 869 35.77 -49.59 -16.03
N HIS A 870 36.26 -49.03 -14.93
CA HIS A 870 35.39 -48.41 -13.92
C HIS A 870 35.10 -46.94 -14.19
N ILE A 871 33.81 -46.60 -14.19
CA ILE A 871 33.30 -45.23 -14.32
C ILE A 871 33.45 -44.45 -13.01
N LYS A 872 33.95 -43.21 -13.08
CA LYS A 872 34.15 -42.35 -11.91
C LYS A 872 32.87 -41.58 -11.56
N TRP A 873 32.41 -41.77 -10.32
CA TRP A 873 31.17 -41.20 -9.80
C TRP A 873 31.29 -40.81 -8.33
N ILE A 874 30.36 -39.97 -7.88
CA ILE A 874 30.21 -39.54 -6.48
C ILE A 874 28.86 -40.07 -5.98
N LYS A 875 28.85 -40.72 -4.81
CA LYS A 875 27.62 -41.23 -4.19
C LYS A 875 26.71 -40.08 -3.72
N ARG A 876 25.39 -40.31 -3.74
CA ARG A 876 24.36 -39.37 -3.26
C ARG A 876 24.60 -38.91 -1.83
N ASP A 877 24.00 -37.77 -1.46
CA ASP A 877 24.08 -37.15 -0.14
C ASP A 877 25.50 -36.69 0.30
N LYS A 878 26.53 -36.88 -0.53
CA LYS A 878 27.83 -36.22 -0.34
C LYS A 878 27.69 -34.72 -0.63
N LEU A 879 28.26 -33.90 0.25
CA LEU A 879 28.51 -32.48 -0.01
C LEU A 879 29.69 -32.37 -0.99
N VAL A 880 29.42 -31.98 -2.23
CA VAL A 880 30.46 -31.79 -3.23
C VAL A 880 30.92 -30.35 -3.21
N LYS A 881 32.24 -30.22 -3.30
CA LYS A 881 32.97 -28.97 -3.44
C LYS A 881 32.75 -28.39 -4.84
N VAL A 882 31.80 -27.46 -5.01
CA VAL A 882 31.66 -26.73 -6.28
C VAL A 882 32.53 -25.48 -6.23
N LEU A 883 33.33 -25.31 -7.28
CA LEU A 883 34.27 -24.21 -7.44
C LEU A 883 33.56 -22.98 -8.03
N LYS A 884 34.26 -21.83 -8.08
CA LYS A 884 33.77 -20.59 -8.71
C LYS A 884 32.36 -20.20 -8.24
N ASN A 885 32.14 -20.22 -6.92
CA ASN A 885 30.88 -19.88 -6.24
C ASN A 885 29.60 -20.51 -6.82
N ALA A 886 29.71 -21.75 -7.34
CA ALA A 886 28.62 -22.48 -7.99
C ALA A 886 28.14 -21.89 -9.35
N LYS A 887 29.04 -21.24 -10.12
CA LYS A 887 28.73 -20.85 -11.50
C LYS A 887 28.35 -22.08 -12.34
N ILE A 888 27.17 -22.02 -12.97
CA ILE A 888 26.68 -23.05 -13.89
C ILE A 888 27.42 -22.92 -15.23
N ILE A 889 27.83 -24.05 -15.80
CA ILE A 889 28.50 -24.15 -17.10
C ILE A 889 27.66 -25.08 -17.98
N LYS A 890 27.36 -24.68 -19.22
CA LYS A 890 26.75 -25.57 -20.22
C LYS A 890 27.86 -26.35 -20.93
N ILE A 891 27.71 -27.66 -21.06
CA ILE A 891 28.57 -28.53 -21.89
C ILE A 891 27.63 -29.42 -22.71
N ASN A 892 27.75 -29.37 -24.04
CA ASN A 892 26.89 -30.09 -24.99
C ASN A 892 25.39 -29.94 -24.63
N GLY A 893 24.94 -28.68 -24.53
CA GLY A 893 23.58 -28.27 -24.14
C GLY A 893 23.19 -28.46 -22.66
N LYS A 894 23.86 -29.37 -21.93
CA LYS A 894 23.46 -29.79 -20.57
C LYS A 894 24.16 -28.95 -19.48
N ARG A 895 23.48 -28.68 -18.35
CA ARG A 895 23.98 -27.83 -17.24
C ARG A 895 24.88 -28.63 -16.28
N TYR A 896 26.05 -28.11 -15.92
CA TYR A 896 27.01 -28.69 -14.97
C TYR A 896 27.53 -27.66 -13.95
N TYR A 897 27.95 -28.12 -12.77
CA TYR A 897 28.85 -27.38 -11.87
C TYR A 897 30.29 -27.90 -12.02
N GLN A 898 31.29 -27.01 -11.94
CA GLN A 898 32.69 -27.39 -11.88
C GLN A 898 33.08 -27.82 -10.45
N ILE A 899 33.71 -28.98 -10.32
CA ILE A 899 34.13 -29.58 -9.03
C ILE A 899 35.65 -29.83 -8.95
N GLY A 900 36.40 -29.49 -10.00
CA GLY A 900 37.85 -29.62 -10.08
C GLY A 900 38.41 -29.17 -11.44
N LYS A 901 39.74 -29.19 -11.60
CA LYS A 901 40.40 -29.04 -12.91
C LYS A 901 39.91 -30.17 -13.83
N ASN A 902 39.27 -29.81 -14.95
CA ASN A 902 38.56 -30.71 -15.89
C ASN A 902 37.62 -31.75 -15.24
N LYS A 903 36.91 -31.39 -14.17
CA LYS A 903 35.94 -32.28 -13.49
C LYS A 903 34.63 -31.54 -13.23
N PHE A 904 33.53 -32.08 -13.77
CA PHE A 904 32.20 -31.47 -13.78
C PHE A 904 31.13 -32.48 -13.37
N VAL A 905 30.03 -32.01 -12.79
CA VAL A 905 28.88 -32.86 -12.44
C VAL A 905 27.59 -32.14 -12.84
N LYS A 906 26.63 -32.87 -13.44
CA LYS A 906 25.36 -32.32 -13.93
C LYS A 906 24.58 -31.64 -12.81
N VAL A 907 24.07 -30.44 -13.05
CA VAL A 907 23.31 -29.64 -12.05
C VAL A 907 22.07 -30.40 -11.56
N ALA A 908 21.40 -31.13 -12.46
CA ALA A 908 20.25 -31.99 -12.13
C ALA A 908 20.55 -33.07 -11.06
N ASN A 909 21.82 -33.44 -10.83
CA ASN A 909 22.19 -34.40 -9.79
C ASN A 909 22.32 -33.75 -8.39
N PHE A 910 22.22 -32.42 -8.30
CA PHE A 910 22.15 -31.61 -7.08
C PHE A 910 20.75 -31.04 -6.82
N GLU A 911 19.90 -31.05 -7.85
CA GLU A 911 18.48 -30.68 -7.75
C GLU A 911 17.67 -31.96 -7.44
N VAL A 912 16.53 -31.82 -6.77
CA VAL A 912 15.47 -32.86 -6.80
C VAL A 912 14.34 -32.29 -7.62
N ILE A 913 13.94 -32.99 -8.68
CA ILE A 913 12.76 -32.65 -9.46
C ILE A 913 11.54 -32.91 -8.58
N THR A 914 10.84 -31.83 -8.22
CA THR A 914 9.62 -31.86 -7.44
C THR A 914 8.44 -31.54 -8.38
N HIS A 915 7.30 -32.16 -8.13
CA HIS A 915 6.07 -31.90 -8.89
C HIS A 915 5.06 -31.28 -7.93
N SER A 916 4.32 -30.26 -8.38
CA SER A 916 3.26 -29.66 -7.59
C SER A 916 2.16 -30.70 -7.27
N VAL A 917 1.57 -30.59 -6.08
CA VAL A 917 0.36 -31.29 -5.63
C VAL A 917 -0.40 -30.38 -4.68
N HIS A 918 -1.67 -30.67 -4.40
CA HIS A 918 -2.38 -30.04 -3.29
C HIS A 918 -3.34 -31.04 -2.65
N PHE A 919 -3.01 -31.54 -1.46
CA PHE A 919 -3.90 -32.39 -0.66
C PHE A 919 -3.57 -32.33 0.83
N LYS A 920 -4.53 -32.73 1.68
CA LYS A 920 -4.34 -32.90 3.13
C LYS A 920 -4.26 -34.39 3.47
N ALA A 921 -3.33 -34.80 4.34
CA ALA A 921 -3.22 -36.19 4.79
C ALA A 921 -2.73 -36.34 6.24
N ARG A 922 -3.30 -37.33 6.95
CA ARG A 922 -2.96 -37.68 8.34
C ARG A 922 -1.66 -38.48 8.42
N ILE A 923 -0.83 -38.22 9.44
CA ILE A 923 0.40 -39.01 9.71
C ILE A 923 0.06 -40.36 10.36
N LYS A 924 0.61 -41.45 9.83
CA LYS A 924 0.38 -42.84 10.30
C LYS A 924 1.26 -43.23 11.51
N GLY A 925 0.61 -43.88 12.47
CA GLY A 925 1.22 -44.46 13.68
C GLY A 925 1.33 -43.46 14.84
N SER A 926 1.43 -43.99 16.06
CA SER A 926 1.40 -43.23 17.33
C SER A 926 2.71 -42.53 17.73
N LYS A 927 3.81 -42.72 16.98
CA LYS A 927 5.12 -42.12 17.29
C LYS A 927 5.51 -41.04 16.30
N ASN A 928 6.12 -39.96 16.81
CA ASN A 928 6.67 -38.84 16.03
C ASN A 928 7.46 -39.32 14.81
N ASN A 929 6.99 -38.96 13.61
CA ASN A 929 7.58 -39.43 12.36
C ASN A 929 8.68 -38.47 11.91
N ARG A 930 9.91 -38.98 11.77
CA ARG A 930 11.07 -38.21 11.27
C ARG A 930 10.73 -37.51 9.95
N ALA A 931 10.85 -36.19 9.91
CA ALA A 931 10.78 -35.43 8.66
C ALA A 931 12.16 -35.32 8.03
N TYR A 932 12.22 -35.30 6.70
CA TYR A 932 13.45 -35.29 5.93
C TYR A 932 13.57 -33.99 5.14
N ASN A 933 14.78 -33.62 4.72
CA ASN A 933 14.98 -32.51 3.79
C ASN A 933 14.99 -33.00 2.34
N ARG A 934 15.11 -32.06 1.38
CA ARG A 934 15.13 -32.33 -0.07
C ARG A 934 16.25 -33.29 -0.52
N ALA A 935 17.25 -33.59 0.32
CA ALA A 935 18.30 -34.57 0.04
C ALA A 935 18.11 -35.92 0.79
N GLY A 936 16.98 -36.11 1.49
CA GLY A 936 16.68 -37.37 2.18
C GLY A 936 17.42 -37.59 3.49
N LYS A 937 18.11 -36.55 4.03
CA LYS A 937 18.57 -36.57 5.43
C LYS A 937 17.45 -36.17 6.38
N PHE A 938 17.46 -36.74 7.58
CA PHE A 938 16.60 -36.31 8.68
C PHE A 938 16.82 -34.81 8.96
N ASN A 939 15.74 -34.02 8.97
CA ASN A 939 15.78 -32.56 9.02
C ASN A 939 15.75 -32.00 10.46
N LYS A 940 16.09 -32.82 11.47
CA LYS A 940 15.88 -32.58 12.92
C LYS A 940 14.42 -32.38 13.37
N HIS A 941 13.50 -32.00 12.48
CA HIS A 941 12.06 -31.89 12.77
C HIS A 941 11.32 -33.24 12.67
N TYR A 942 10.24 -33.38 13.44
CA TYR A 942 9.30 -34.49 13.38
C TYR A 942 7.91 -33.99 12.98
N ALA A 943 7.20 -34.75 12.15
CA ALA A 943 5.77 -34.58 11.97
C ALA A 943 5.03 -35.34 13.09
N ARG A 944 4.09 -34.65 13.76
CA ARG A 944 3.32 -35.21 14.86
C ARG A 944 2.52 -36.43 14.38
N PRO A 945 2.42 -37.51 15.18
CA PRO A 945 1.51 -38.62 14.88
C PRO A 945 0.07 -38.11 14.82
N ASN A 946 -0.82 -38.79 14.09
CA ASN A 946 -2.27 -38.49 14.02
C ASN A 946 -2.69 -37.08 13.53
N HIS A 947 -1.78 -36.13 13.35
CA HIS A 947 -2.06 -34.81 12.81
C HIS A 947 -2.20 -34.83 11.28
N THR A 948 -3.01 -33.92 10.72
CA THR A 948 -3.28 -33.79 9.29
C THR A 948 -2.55 -32.58 8.72
N TYR A 949 -1.56 -32.81 7.86
CA TYR A 949 -0.80 -31.74 7.20
C TYR A 949 -1.28 -31.54 5.75
N THR A 950 -1.23 -30.30 5.26
CA THR A 950 -1.33 -29.99 3.83
C THR A 950 0.02 -30.26 3.16
N PHE A 951 0.00 -30.89 1.99
CA PHE A 951 1.19 -31.20 1.19
C PHE A 951 1.14 -30.47 -0.16
N ASN A 952 2.23 -29.79 -0.53
CA ASN A 952 2.29 -28.95 -1.74
C ASN A 952 3.28 -29.42 -2.84
N GLU A 953 4.21 -30.32 -2.53
CA GLU A 953 5.13 -30.90 -3.52
C GLU A 953 5.30 -32.41 -3.31
N LYS A 954 5.44 -33.18 -4.40
CA LYS A 954 5.83 -34.60 -4.40
C LYS A 954 7.17 -34.81 -5.09
N ALA A 955 7.98 -35.73 -4.58
CA ALA A 955 9.28 -36.07 -5.15
C ALA A 955 9.67 -37.53 -4.90
N LYS A 956 10.55 -38.08 -5.75
CA LYS A 956 11.30 -39.29 -5.40
C LYS A 956 12.58 -38.87 -4.67
N ILE A 957 12.77 -39.37 -3.45
CA ILE A 957 13.95 -39.15 -2.61
C ILE A 957 14.37 -40.51 -2.07
N ASN A 958 15.64 -40.91 -2.25
CA ASN A 958 16.12 -42.25 -1.93
C ASN A 958 15.19 -43.36 -2.47
N ASP A 959 14.81 -43.20 -3.74
CA ASP A 959 14.03 -44.15 -4.55
C ASP A 959 12.59 -44.42 -4.06
N LYS A 960 12.13 -43.63 -3.08
CA LYS A 960 10.79 -43.67 -2.49
C LYS A 960 10.07 -42.34 -2.69
N THR A 961 8.75 -42.36 -2.78
CA THR A 961 7.95 -41.12 -2.87
C THR A 961 7.89 -40.42 -1.52
N TYR A 962 8.14 -39.11 -1.52
CA TYR A 962 8.00 -38.21 -0.39
C TYR A 962 7.12 -37.02 -0.77
N TYR A 963 6.43 -36.45 0.21
CA TYR A 963 5.61 -35.26 0.07
C TYR A 963 6.08 -34.16 1.03
N LYS A 964 6.18 -32.93 0.55
CA LYS A 964 6.58 -31.73 1.31
C LYS A 964 5.37 -31.13 2.02
N ILE A 965 5.47 -30.91 3.34
CA ILE A 965 4.46 -30.18 4.11
C ILE A 965 4.50 -28.71 3.67
N ALA A 966 3.35 -28.18 3.24
CA ALA A 966 3.18 -26.82 2.76
C ALA A 966 3.72 -25.78 3.76
N GLY A 967 4.33 -24.70 3.24
CA GLY A 967 4.99 -23.67 4.06
C GLY A 967 6.31 -24.10 4.72
N THR A 968 6.74 -25.36 4.61
CA THR A 968 7.95 -25.88 5.30
C THR A 968 8.93 -26.57 4.35
N ASN A 969 10.16 -26.82 4.81
CA ASN A 969 11.13 -27.68 4.11
C ASN A 969 11.08 -29.16 4.55
N ASN A 970 9.99 -29.60 5.19
CA ASN A 970 9.84 -30.94 5.78
C ASN A 970 9.15 -31.92 4.82
N TRP A 971 9.89 -32.97 4.43
CA TRP A 971 9.45 -34.03 3.52
C TRP A 971 9.12 -35.31 4.30
N ILE A 972 7.92 -35.84 4.10
CA ILE A 972 7.42 -37.05 4.76
C ILE A 972 7.34 -38.21 3.75
N PRO A 973 7.83 -39.42 4.05
CA PRO A 973 7.71 -40.57 3.15
C PRO A 973 6.24 -40.93 2.94
N ALA A 974 5.82 -41.22 1.71
CA ALA A 974 4.42 -41.56 1.37
C ALA A 974 3.85 -42.70 2.24
N LYS A 975 4.66 -43.71 2.59
CA LYS A 975 4.26 -44.83 3.47
C LYS A 975 3.94 -44.42 4.92
N LYS A 976 4.23 -43.18 5.31
CA LYS A 976 3.88 -42.59 6.61
C LYS A 976 2.66 -41.67 6.56
N LEU A 977 1.99 -41.58 5.40
CA LEU A 977 0.74 -40.84 5.23
C LEU A 977 -0.46 -41.78 5.10
N ALA A 978 -1.57 -41.38 5.70
CA ALA A 978 -2.90 -41.94 5.46
C ALA A 978 -3.50 -41.35 4.17
N LEU A 979 -2.81 -41.60 3.05
CA LEU A 979 -3.42 -41.48 1.73
C LEU A 979 -4.54 -42.51 1.64
N LYS A 980 -5.73 -42.09 1.19
CA LYS A 980 -6.65 -43.01 0.52
C LYS A 980 -5.93 -43.51 -0.76
N LYS A 981 -6.21 -44.75 -1.16
CA LYS A 981 -5.73 -45.28 -2.45
C LYS A 981 -6.42 -44.55 -3.60
#